data_AF-A0A5C7RI80-F1
#
_entry.id   AF-A0A5C7RI80-F1
#
_cell.length_a   1.000
_cell.length_b   1.000
_cell.length_c   1.000
_cell.angle_alpha   90.00
_cell.angle_beta   90.00
_cell.angle_gamma   90.00
#
_symmetry.space_group_name_H-M   'P 1'
#
loop_
_entity.id
_entity.type
_entity.pdbx_description
1 polymer ?
#
loop_
_entity_poly.entity_id
_entity_poly.type
_entity_poly.pdbx_seq_one_letter_code
_entity_poly.pdbx_strand_id
1 'polypeptide(L)'
;MGTKLSLQQHLASSERKLGFVFANRYRVTEFISDTSLSQLYWAEDIHTLDANAQATRSILVIVNPALLQIENFALTLARVLPEFATTLPAVIDSDFTMEGAWFLLALSEGIVLEQQIKPLGRHGFSLIDTLRHAEAILGALRKTPLNSAYGYLEVGSILQTLDKQYLLLNTPIAATLKILSTSNQTKSKLSLSSSFISPEVAMGNKPTEADDTFSLAALIYYMLNGHLPFVLDNSIEAAIKKTIPATVIKLPEHRWQALARALAYKREQRQANPDHLLSDLNNLPVPQPSFLQRYGLALALLALLASAYGFYQWWALNSAQQRSHTLATTDTDTKLAALKVEAQRLAEQQQAEYVEASQKLKDIQQQQVEAEQRLAQLLEQQQQLTQQADLSTAQPTNLANDQQGGLREQRLAELEAQQKQAEEALKALELQEQQTAAKRQLEQEQQAARAAKLASQMAEQQRQKEAAEAKRLAEEAKQRELEKQQAEAKRLEEAQQKEFAKQQAEAEAQRELARQQAEQQRLAEEAQQRELARQQAELAAAQQAEQQRLANRQRQQAEAEARRLAEETQQRELAAKQAAEAQRLANLQKQQAETARQKELQRQAEAKRQEEARKREQKRQSELANLQLAQSTPIQARPQPQNTIATTITVKTSTQPRKMVTETLAVQPSPYPPQLVVKTYGDSESYKEVKWDNTRLFGSVPTSLQEFGNRLCKKSGMGVAIGYHPKALDENAKEIDGGGYLCK
;
A
#
# COMPACT_ATOMS: atom_id res chain seq x y z
N MET A 1 -7.25 -59.49 -2.28
CA MET A 1 -6.22 -58.53 -2.72
C MET A 1 -6.74 -57.14 -2.38
N GLY A 2 -6.04 -56.38 -1.54
CA GLY A 2 -6.43 -55.00 -1.24
C GLY A 2 -5.98 -54.05 -2.35
N THR A 3 -6.82 -53.10 -2.74
CA THR A 3 -6.45 -52.02 -3.65
C THR A 3 -5.38 -51.15 -3.00
N LYS A 4 -4.20 -51.02 -3.64
CA LYS A 4 -3.20 -50.02 -3.27
C LYS A 4 -3.73 -48.63 -3.62
N LEU A 5 -4.44 -47.99 -2.68
CA LEU A 5 -4.68 -46.54 -2.76
C LEU A 5 -3.32 -45.83 -2.77
N SER A 6 -3.16 -44.78 -3.59
CA SER A 6 -1.90 -44.03 -3.66
C SER A 6 -1.57 -43.36 -2.32
N LEU A 7 -0.31 -42.91 -2.15
CA LEU A 7 0.13 -42.17 -0.96
C LEU A 7 -0.79 -40.96 -0.67
N GLN A 8 -1.12 -40.21 -1.72
CA GLN A 8 -2.01 -39.05 -1.64
C GLN A 8 -3.44 -39.46 -1.26
N GLN A 9 -3.99 -40.54 -1.82
CA GLN A 9 -5.34 -41.04 -1.46
C GLN A 9 -5.42 -41.52 0.00
N HIS A 10 -4.34 -42.11 0.54
CA HIS A 10 -4.28 -42.49 1.96
C HIS A 10 -4.28 -41.29 2.91
N LEU A 11 -3.52 -40.23 2.57
CA LEU A 11 -3.40 -39.02 3.39
C LEU A 11 -4.60 -38.07 3.26
N ALA A 12 -5.25 -38.00 2.09
CA ALA A 12 -6.40 -37.14 1.84
C ALA A 12 -7.76 -37.69 2.34
N SER A 13 -7.86 -38.99 2.65
CA SER A 13 -9.15 -39.65 2.89
C SER A 13 -9.74 -39.46 4.30
N SER A 14 -8.92 -39.14 5.31
CA SER A 14 -9.38 -38.63 6.61
C SER A 14 -8.19 -38.05 7.40
N GLU A 15 -8.47 -37.03 8.21
CA GLU A 15 -7.58 -36.33 9.16
C GLU A 15 -6.14 -36.86 9.28
N ARG A 16 -5.22 -36.25 8.51
CA ARG A 16 -3.75 -36.24 8.71
C ARG A 16 -3.20 -37.45 9.47
N LYS A 17 -3.26 -38.65 8.87
CA LYS A 17 -2.95 -39.94 9.53
C LYS A 17 -1.48 -40.07 9.97
N LEU A 18 -1.19 -39.54 11.16
CA LEU A 18 0.08 -39.77 11.86
C LEU A 18 0.22 -41.27 12.18
N GLY A 19 1.45 -41.77 12.17
CA GLY A 19 1.77 -43.19 12.28
C GLY A 19 1.62 -44.01 10.99
N PHE A 20 1.09 -43.44 9.89
CA PHE A 20 1.01 -44.12 8.59
C PHE A 20 2.40 -44.43 8.04
N VAL A 21 2.59 -45.66 7.53
CA VAL A 21 3.85 -46.10 6.90
C VAL A 21 3.69 -46.19 5.39
N PHE A 22 4.48 -45.42 4.65
CA PHE A 22 4.56 -45.49 3.18
C PHE A 22 5.89 -46.07 2.71
N ALA A 23 5.95 -46.45 1.43
CA ALA A 23 7.05 -47.25 0.84
C ALA A 23 7.40 -48.55 1.62
N ASN A 24 6.53 -48.98 2.56
CA ASN A 24 6.82 -49.99 3.57
C ASN A 24 8.12 -49.71 4.37
N ARG A 25 8.46 -48.44 4.60
CA ARG A 25 9.73 -48.00 5.23
C ARG A 25 9.60 -46.72 6.05
N TYR A 26 8.83 -45.74 5.59
CA TYR A 26 8.80 -44.41 6.19
C TYR A 26 7.51 -44.18 6.96
N ARG A 27 7.63 -43.94 8.28
CA ARG A 27 6.52 -43.62 9.17
C ARG A 27 6.33 -42.10 9.22
N VAL A 28 5.18 -41.59 8.80
CA VAL A 28 4.80 -40.18 9.02
C VAL A 28 4.55 -39.97 10.51
N THR A 29 5.19 -38.98 11.14
CA THR A 29 5.07 -38.75 12.60
C THR A 29 4.39 -37.44 12.98
N GLU A 30 4.56 -36.37 12.20
CA GLU A 30 3.94 -35.06 12.46
C GLU A 30 3.65 -34.33 11.15
N PHE A 31 2.54 -33.58 11.09
CA PHE A 31 2.24 -32.66 9.99
C PHE A 31 2.89 -31.30 10.27
N ILE A 32 3.67 -30.78 9.32
CA ILE A 32 4.38 -29.49 9.45
C ILE A 32 3.52 -28.37 8.85
N SER A 33 3.18 -28.49 7.57
CA SER A 33 2.50 -27.42 6.80
C SER A 33 1.80 -27.96 5.55
N ASP A 34 0.89 -27.15 5.02
CA ASP A 34 0.21 -27.34 3.74
C ASP A 34 0.40 -26.05 2.94
N THR A 35 0.87 -26.16 1.70
CA THR A 35 1.22 -25.03 0.83
C THR A 35 0.66 -25.26 -0.57
N SER A 36 0.56 -24.23 -1.39
CA SER A 36 0.01 -24.39 -2.75
C SER A 36 0.84 -25.36 -3.62
N LEU A 37 2.11 -25.59 -3.28
CA LEU A 37 3.00 -26.49 -4.01
C LEU A 37 3.14 -27.90 -3.41
N SER A 38 3.04 -28.04 -2.09
CA SER A 38 3.37 -29.29 -1.37
C SER A 38 2.79 -29.33 0.04
N GLN A 39 2.63 -30.55 0.56
CA GLN A 39 2.42 -30.81 1.99
C GLN A 39 3.74 -31.31 2.60
N LEU A 40 4.06 -30.78 3.78
CA LEU A 40 5.27 -31.12 4.52
C LEU A 40 4.93 -31.92 5.78
N TYR A 41 5.66 -33.00 5.99
CA TYR A 41 5.54 -33.87 7.16
C TYR A 41 6.93 -34.22 7.71
N TRP A 42 7.01 -34.40 9.02
CA TRP A 42 8.11 -35.17 9.59
C TRP A 42 7.84 -36.67 9.38
N ALA A 43 8.88 -37.41 9.00
CA ALA A 43 8.86 -38.84 8.84
C ALA A 43 10.11 -39.49 9.45
N GLU A 44 10.02 -40.78 9.76
CA GLU A 44 11.09 -41.61 10.31
C GLU A 44 11.32 -42.81 9.40
N ASP A 45 12.60 -43.13 9.11
CA ASP A 45 12.97 -44.40 8.47
C ASP A 45 12.95 -45.52 9.52
N ILE A 46 12.01 -46.45 9.41
CA ILE A 46 11.87 -47.55 10.38
C ILE A 46 12.83 -48.72 10.09
N HIS A 47 13.60 -48.65 9.00
CA HIS A 47 14.61 -49.65 8.62
C HIS A 47 16.05 -49.15 8.79
N THR A 48 16.29 -47.83 8.76
CA THR A 48 17.61 -47.23 8.99
C THR A 48 17.64 -46.50 10.32
N LEU A 49 18.34 -47.09 11.30
CA LEU A 49 18.59 -46.46 12.59
C LEU A 49 19.91 -45.68 12.55
N ASP A 50 20.02 -44.65 13.39
CA ASP A 50 21.23 -43.86 13.59
C ASP A 50 22.27 -44.59 14.47
N ALA A 51 23.38 -43.91 14.78
CA ALA A 51 24.43 -44.44 15.65
C ALA A 51 23.98 -44.73 17.10
N ASN A 52 22.81 -44.22 17.52
CA ASN A 52 22.20 -44.43 18.84
C ASN A 52 21.05 -45.46 18.80
N ALA A 53 20.88 -46.17 17.67
CA ALA A 53 19.77 -47.08 17.39
C ALA A 53 18.36 -46.43 17.41
N GLN A 54 18.27 -45.14 17.07
CA GLN A 54 17.02 -44.40 16.92
C GLN A 54 16.66 -44.16 15.45
N ALA A 55 15.38 -44.06 15.10
CA ALA A 55 14.96 -43.81 13.73
C ALA A 55 15.25 -42.35 13.32
N THR A 56 16.03 -42.15 12.26
CA THR A 56 16.43 -40.79 11.86
C THR A 56 15.24 -40.00 11.33
N ARG A 57 14.87 -38.93 12.05
CA ARG A 57 13.84 -37.98 11.61
C ARG A 57 14.28 -37.29 10.31
N SER A 58 13.34 -37.14 9.38
CA SER A 58 13.53 -36.62 8.02
C SER A 58 12.32 -35.78 7.63
N ILE A 59 12.47 -34.85 6.68
CA ILE A 59 11.32 -34.13 6.10
C ILE A 59 10.84 -34.85 4.85
N LEU A 60 9.58 -35.28 4.87
CA LEU A 60 8.84 -35.73 3.71
C LEU A 60 8.15 -34.52 3.04
N VAL A 61 8.46 -34.30 1.77
CA VAL A 61 7.74 -33.40 0.87
C VAL A 61 6.86 -34.26 -0.05
N ILE A 62 5.53 -34.13 -0.01
CA ILE A 62 4.67 -34.62 -1.11
C ILE A 62 4.18 -33.44 -1.94
N VAL A 63 4.27 -33.58 -3.26
CA VAL A 63 3.85 -32.54 -4.22
C VAL A 63 2.32 -32.47 -4.29
N ASN A 64 1.76 -31.27 -4.42
CA ASN A 64 0.34 -31.07 -4.66
C ASN A 64 -0.11 -31.79 -5.96
N PRO A 65 -1.12 -32.68 -5.93
CA PRO A 65 -1.59 -33.42 -7.10
C PRO A 65 -2.04 -32.55 -8.28
N ALA A 66 -2.44 -31.29 -8.05
CA ALA A 66 -2.79 -30.36 -9.12
C ALA A 66 -1.60 -30.10 -10.08
N LEU A 67 -0.36 -30.12 -9.57
CA LEU A 67 0.84 -29.90 -10.37
C LEU A 67 1.16 -31.08 -11.30
N LEU A 68 0.72 -32.29 -10.95
CA LEU A 68 0.92 -33.50 -11.76
C LEU A 68 0.06 -33.50 -13.05
N GLN A 69 -0.92 -32.60 -13.15
CA GLN A 69 -1.71 -32.36 -14.37
C GLN A 69 -0.96 -31.50 -15.41
N ILE A 70 0.18 -30.89 -15.03
CA ILE A 70 1.08 -30.17 -15.93
C ILE A 70 1.94 -31.19 -16.68
N GLU A 71 1.96 -31.08 -18.00
CA GLU A 71 2.69 -32.02 -18.86
C GLU A 71 4.19 -32.05 -18.52
N ASN A 72 4.77 -33.25 -18.45
CA ASN A 72 6.17 -33.51 -18.10
C ASN A 72 6.61 -33.01 -16.70
N PHE A 73 5.70 -32.67 -15.79
CA PHE A 73 6.04 -32.18 -14.45
C PHE A 73 6.89 -33.17 -13.65
N ALA A 74 6.40 -34.40 -13.43
CA ALA A 74 7.10 -35.39 -12.60
C ALA A 74 8.48 -35.76 -13.17
N LEU A 75 8.57 -35.92 -14.49
CA LEU A 75 9.82 -36.16 -15.23
C LEU A 75 10.82 -35.00 -15.07
N THR A 76 10.33 -33.77 -15.04
CA THR A 76 11.18 -32.57 -14.90
C THR A 76 11.64 -32.40 -13.46
N LEU A 77 10.78 -32.65 -12.48
CA LEU A 77 11.13 -32.64 -11.06
C LEU A 77 12.22 -33.68 -10.73
N ALA A 78 12.05 -34.92 -11.24
CA ALA A 78 13.05 -35.98 -11.11
C ALA A 78 14.42 -35.60 -11.71
N ARG A 79 14.43 -34.78 -12.78
CA ARG A 79 15.67 -34.31 -13.41
C ARG A 79 16.37 -33.21 -12.61
N VAL A 80 15.62 -32.23 -12.08
CA VAL A 80 16.21 -31.05 -11.42
C VAL A 80 16.52 -31.27 -9.95
N LEU A 81 15.86 -32.21 -9.25
CA LEU A 81 16.05 -32.41 -7.81
C LEU A 81 17.54 -32.61 -7.39
N PRO A 82 18.39 -33.37 -8.12
CA PRO A 82 19.81 -33.50 -7.81
C PRO A 82 20.61 -32.19 -7.87
N GLU A 83 20.16 -31.19 -8.63
CA GLU A 83 20.85 -29.89 -8.77
C GLU A 83 20.85 -29.07 -7.45
N PHE A 84 19.98 -29.42 -6.51
CA PHE A 84 19.79 -28.68 -5.25
C PHE A 84 20.64 -29.21 -4.08
N ALA A 85 21.47 -30.24 -4.28
CA ALA A 85 22.27 -30.89 -3.23
C ALA A 85 23.28 -29.97 -2.50
N THR A 86 23.52 -28.76 -3.00
CA THR A 86 24.34 -27.70 -2.37
C THR A 86 23.52 -26.69 -1.54
N THR A 87 22.19 -26.76 -1.59
CA THR A 87 21.26 -25.76 -1.04
C THR A 87 20.11 -26.36 -0.21
N LEU A 88 19.86 -27.66 -0.37
CA LEU A 88 18.99 -28.47 0.47
C LEU A 88 19.78 -29.65 1.07
N PRO A 89 19.32 -30.21 2.19
CA PRO A 89 19.85 -31.47 2.73
C PRO A 89 19.75 -32.61 1.71
N ALA A 90 20.59 -33.63 1.88
CA ALA A 90 20.65 -34.76 0.95
C ALA A 90 19.29 -35.45 0.80
N VAL A 91 18.93 -35.82 -0.44
CA VAL A 91 17.71 -36.59 -0.71
C VAL A 91 17.97 -38.05 -0.33
N ILE A 92 17.15 -38.59 0.58
CA ILE A 92 17.28 -39.98 1.05
C ILE A 92 16.63 -40.95 0.06
N ASP A 93 15.42 -40.61 -0.38
CA ASP A 93 14.55 -41.44 -1.23
C ASP A 93 13.51 -40.53 -1.90
N SER A 94 12.98 -40.94 -3.05
CA SER A 94 12.04 -40.15 -3.84
C SER A 94 11.37 -40.99 -4.93
N ASP A 95 10.10 -40.70 -5.21
CA ASP A 95 9.33 -41.33 -6.30
C ASP A 95 8.53 -40.26 -7.08
N PHE A 96 8.43 -40.45 -8.39
CA PHE A 96 7.96 -39.45 -9.35
C PHE A 96 7.04 -40.08 -10.41
N THR A 97 5.80 -40.35 -10.02
CA THR A 97 4.77 -40.91 -10.90
C THR A 97 3.74 -39.85 -11.33
N MET A 98 2.85 -40.19 -12.26
CA MET A 98 1.68 -39.34 -12.57
C MET A 98 0.57 -39.42 -11.50
N GLU A 99 0.59 -40.42 -10.61
CA GLU A 99 -0.39 -40.61 -9.53
C GLU A 99 0.08 -40.05 -8.17
N GLY A 100 1.31 -39.55 -8.11
CA GLY A 100 1.93 -39.01 -6.90
C GLY A 100 3.43 -38.77 -7.09
N ALA A 101 3.93 -37.67 -6.52
CA ALA A 101 5.35 -37.34 -6.46
C ALA A 101 5.73 -36.93 -5.03
N TRP A 102 6.87 -37.43 -4.53
CA TRP A 102 7.37 -37.13 -3.19
C TRP A 102 8.89 -37.33 -3.10
N PHE A 103 9.51 -36.69 -2.11
CA PHE A 103 10.93 -36.88 -1.76
C PHE A 103 11.17 -36.67 -0.26
N LEU A 104 12.16 -37.38 0.31
CA LEU A 104 12.64 -37.18 1.68
C LEU A 104 13.96 -36.41 1.69
N LEU A 105 14.07 -35.42 2.57
CA LEU A 105 15.28 -34.66 2.87
C LEU A 105 15.87 -35.10 4.21
N ALA A 106 17.19 -35.34 4.23
CA ALA A 106 17.98 -35.71 5.40
C ALA A 106 18.17 -34.54 6.38
N LEU A 107 17.10 -34.19 7.07
CA LEU A 107 17.08 -33.16 8.11
C LEU A 107 16.30 -33.69 9.32
N SER A 108 16.96 -33.73 10.48
CA SER A 108 16.38 -34.17 11.75
C SER A 108 15.62 -33.06 12.49
N GLU A 109 16.09 -31.82 12.36
CA GLU A 109 15.71 -30.70 13.23
C GLU A 109 15.53 -29.38 12.49
N GLY A 110 14.69 -28.52 13.06
CA GLY A 110 14.33 -27.21 12.53
C GLY A 110 12.87 -26.89 12.82
N ILE A 111 12.45 -25.68 12.44
CA ILE A 111 11.06 -25.21 12.61
C ILE A 111 10.66 -24.39 11.39
N VAL A 112 9.45 -24.60 10.87
CA VAL A 112 8.92 -23.80 9.76
C VAL A 112 8.51 -22.42 10.27
N LEU A 113 8.79 -21.37 9.50
CA LEU A 113 8.54 -19.97 9.87
C LEU A 113 7.07 -19.72 10.25
N GLU A 114 6.14 -20.42 9.61
CA GLU A 114 4.71 -20.39 9.96
C GLU A 114 4.43 -20.91 11.39
N GLN A 115 5.16 -21.94 11.83
CA GLN A 115 5.07 -22.48 13.20
C GLN A 115 5.71 -21.54 14.23
N GLN A 116 6.63 -20.65 13.83
CA GLN A 116 7.15 -19.58 14.68
C GLN A 116 6.14 -18.42 14.84
N ILE A 117 5.39 -18.09 13.78
CA ILE A 117 4.46 -16.95 13.76
C ILE A 117 3.14 -17.29 14.46
N LYS A 118 2.55 -18.47 14.20
CA LYS A 118 1.23 -18.87 14.73
C LYS A 118 1.06 -18.70 16.25
N PRO A 119 2.02 -19.09 17.12
CA PRO A 119 1.91 -18.91 18.58
C PRO A 119 1.83 -17.46 19.05
N LEU A 120 2.30 -16.50 18.24
CA LEU A 120 2.27 -15.07 18.55
C LEU A 120 0.87 -14.46 18.32
N GLY A 121 -0.01 -15.19 17.60
CA GLY A 121 -1.31 -14.71 17.18
C GLY A 121 -1.20 -13.35 16.47
N ARG A 122 -2.16 -12.46 16.73
CA ARG A 122 -2.20 -11.09 16.19
C ARG A 122 -0.96 -10.24 16.48
N HIS A 123 -0.18 -10.61 17.50
CA HIS A 123 1.01 -9.84 17.84
C HIS A 123 2.15 -10.04 16.86
N GLY A 124 2.31 -11.21 16.22
CA GLY A 124 3.44 -11.48 15.32
C GLY A 124 4.81 -11.10 15.90
N PHE A 125 5.79 -10.86 15.03
CA PHE A 125 7.15 -10.43 15.38
C PHE A 125 7.27 -8.90 15.54
N SER A 126 8.34 -8.43 16.19
CA SER A 126 8.70 -7.01 16.14
C SER A 126 9.11 -6.58 14.73
N LEU A 127 9.15 -5.27 14.46
CA LEU A 127 9.61 -4.76 13.17
C LEU A 127 11.09 -5.10 12.91
N ILE A 128 11.94 -5.00 13.94
CA ILE A 128 13.38 -5.30 13.85
C ILE A 128 13.60 -6.78 13.54
N ASP A 129 12.85 -7.67 14.23
CA ASP A 129 12.95 -9.10 13.98
C ASP A 129 12.41 -9.44 12.59
N THR A 130 11.24 -8.92 12.21
CA THR A 130 10.65 -9.11 10.86
C THR A 130 11.64 -8.80 9.75
N LEU A 131 12.34 -7.65 9.85
CA LEU A 131 13.31 -7.23 8.84
C LEU A 131 14.53 -8.16 8.83
N ARG A 132 15.03 -8.57 10.00
CA ARG A 132 16.11 -9.58 10.12
C ARG A 132 15.71 -10.95 9.53
N HIS A 133 14.48 -11.39 9.76
CA HIS A 133 13.92 -12.60 9.14
C HIS A 133 13.87 -12.44 7.61
N ALA A 134 13.33 -11.32 7.10
CA ALA A 134 13.20 -11.06 5.66
C ALA A 134 14.55 -10.96 4.93
N GLU A 135 15.53 -10.26 5.50
CA GLU A 135 16.90 -10.17 4.98
C GLU A 135 17.58 -11.55 4.90
N ALA A 136 17.43 -12.37 5.95
CA ALA A 136 18.01 -13.72 5.99
C ALA A 136 17.32 -14.69 5.00
N ILE A 137 16.00 -14.58 4.82
CA ILE A 137 15.23 -15.34 3.81
C ILE A 137 15.68 -14.96 2.39
N LEU A 138 15.83 -13.66 2.10
CA LEU A 138 16.35 -13.20 0.81
C LEU A 138 17.81 -13.64 0.59
N GLY A 139 18.62 -13.65 1.66
CA GLY A 139 19.97 -14.23 1.66
C GLY A 139 20.02 -15.74 1.37
N ALA A 140 18.98 -16.50 1.72
CA ALA A 140 18.84 -17.90 1.32
C ALA A 140 18.34 -18.05 -0.13
N LEU A 141 17.39 -17.22 -0.55
CA LEU A 141 16.86 -17.20 -1.93
C LEU A 141 17.98 -17.00 -2.96
N ARG A 142 18.91 -16.06 -2.71
CA ARG A 142 20.11 -15.82 -3.55
C ARG A 142 21.10 -16.99 -3.63
N LYS A 143 21.06 -17.95 -2.69
CA LYS A 143 21.94 -19.14 -2.72
C LYS A 143 21.38 -20.24 -3.61
N THR A 144 20.09 -20.20 -3.97
CA THR A 144 19.49 -21.20 -4.86
C THR A 144 20.06 -21.10 -6.29
N PRO A 145 20.21 -22.20 -7.05
CA PRO A 145 20.67 -22.17 -8.44
C PRO A 145 19.65 -21.55 -9.42
N LEU A 146 18.57 -20.95 -8.91
CA LEU A 146 17.62 -20.17 -9.68
C LEU A 146 18.26 -18.82 -10.03
N ASN A 147 18.92 -18.74 -11.20
CA ASN A 147 19.60 -17.54 -11.72
C ASN A 147 18.64 -16.38 -12.15
N SER A 148 17.52 -16.21 -11.44
CA SER A 148 16.55 -15.11 -11.47
C SER A 148 15.42 -15.46 -10.48
N ALA A 149 14.40 -14.59 -10.37
CA ALA A 149 13.19 -14.75 -9.55
C ALA A 149 12.72 -16.17 -9.18
N TYR A 150 12.35 -16.36 -7.92
CA TYR A 150 11.90 -17.62 -7.32
C TYR A 150 10.40 -17.89 -7.61
N GLY A 151 9.55 -16.89 -7.43
CA GLY A 151 8.13 -16.84 -7.80
C GLY A 151 7.14 -17.50 -6.83
N TYR A 152 7.55 -18.58 -6.14
CA TYR A 152 6.64 -19.44 -5.37
C TYR A 152 6.98 -19.47 -3.87
N LEU A 153 7.33 -18.32 -3.28
CA LEU A 153 7.83 -18.25 -1.90
C LEU A 153 6.67 -18.23 -0.88
N GLU A 154 6.48 -19.32 -0.14
CA GLU A 154 5.38 -19.48 0.82
C GLU A 154 5.88 -19.76 2.24
N VAL A 155 5.26 -19.14 3.26
CA VAL A 155 5.68 -19.21 4.67
C VAL A 155 5.78 -20.64 5.22
N GLY A 156 4.89 -21.53 4.77
CA GLY A 156 4.87 -22.94 5.16
C GLY A 156 6.02 -23.78 4.60
N SER A 157 6.79 -23.25 3.64
CA SER A 157 7.92 -23.94 2.99
C SER A 157 9.30 -23.39 3.37
N ILE A 158 9.33 -22.37 4.23
CA ILE A 158 10.54 -21.72 4.75
C ILE A 158 10.85 -22.32 6.12
N LEU A 159 11.90 -23.14 6.21
CA LEU A 159 12.36 -23.72 7.47
C LEU A 159 13.59 -22.97 8.00
N GLN A 160 13.63 -22.72 9.31
CA GLN A 160 14.83 -22.28 10.02
C GLN A 160 15.49 -23.46 10.73
N THR A 161 16.80 -23.64 10.52
CA THR A 161 17.62 -24.63 11.26
C THR A 161 17.98 -24.13 12.66
N LEU A 162 18.60 -24.99 13.49
CA LEU A 162 19.16 -24.58 14.79
C LEU A 162 20.15 -23.41 14.63
N ASP A 163 21.04 -23.51 13.63
CA ASP A 163 22.06 -22.50 13.24
C ASP A 163 21.49 -21.22 12.60
N LYS A 164 20.17 -21.02 12.74
CA LYS A 164 19.39 -19.87 12.27
C LYS A 164 19.40 -19.63 10.76
N GLN A 165 19.95 -20.55 9.97
CA GLN A 165 19.92 -20.52 8.51
C GLN A 165 18.52 -20.87 7.99
N TYR A 166 18.17 -20.35 6.80
CA TYR A 166 16.92 -20.67 6.12
C TYR A 166 17.11 -21.68 5.00
N LEU A 167 16.24 -22.68 4.95
CA LEU A 167 16.10 -23.66 3.89
C LEU A 167 14.75 -23.46 3.19
N LEU A 168 14.78 -23.39 1.86
CA LEU A 168 13.61 -23.15 1.01
C LEU A 168 13.15 -24.49 0.42
N LEU A 169 12.32 -25.22 1.16
CA LEU A 169 12.08 -26.66 0.93
C LEU A 169 11.42 -26.97 -0.43
N ASN A 170 10.63 -26.03 -0.97
CA ASN A 170 9.94 -26.16 -2.26
C ASN A 170 10.79 -25.75 -3.49
N THR A 171 12.07 -25.42 -3.34
CA THR A 171 12.92 -24.93 -4.44
C THR A 171 12.94 -25.84 -5.69
N PRO A 172 13.03 -27.19 -5.58
CA PRO A 172 12.97 -28.08 -6.76
C PRO A 172 11.63 -28.01 -7.51
N ILE A 173 10.53 -27.80 -6.78
CA ILE A 173 9.18 -27.63 -7.35
C ILE A 173 9.08 -26.26 -8.04
N ALA A 174 9.57 -25.20 -7.40
CA ALA A 174 9.65 -23.86 -7.98
C ALA A 174 10.47 -23.83 -9.28
N ALA A 175 11.61 -24.53 -9.32
CA ALA A 175 12.45 -24.70 -10.50
C ALA A 175 11.72 -25.45 -11.63
N THR A 176 11.05 -26.55 -11.29
CA THR A 176 10.23 -27.35 -12.22
C THR A 176 9.14 -26.49 -12.87
N LEU A 177 8.37 -25.74 -12.06
CA LEU A 177 7.34 -24.83 -12.57
C LEU A 177 7.94 -23.68 -13.38
N LYS A 178 9.09 -23.13 -12.99
CA LYS A 178 9.77 -22.05 -13.72
C LYS A 178 10.21 -22.49 -15.12
N ILE A 179 10.71 -23.72 -15.27
CA ILE A 179 11.03 -24.33 -16.59
C ILE A 179 9.75 -24.44 -17.44
N LEU A 180 8.69 -25.04 -16.87
CA LEU A 180 7.45 -25.34 -17.60
C LEU A 180 6.56 -24.11 -17.86
N SER A 181 6.73 -23.00 -17.12
CA SER A 181 5.98 -21.74 -17.27
C SER A 181 6.16 -21.03 -18.62
N THR A 182 7.09 -21.51 -19.45
CA THR A 182 7.30 -21.06 -20.82
C THR A 182 6.26 -21.61 -21.80
N SER A 183 5.59 -22.72 -21.47
CA SER A 183 4.54 -23.32 -22.30
C SER A 183 3.18 -22.68 -22.06
N ASN A 184 2.44 -22.39 -23.13
CA ASN A 184 1.06 -21.91 -23.06
C ASN A 184 0.10 -22.93 -22.41
N GLN A 185 0.44 -24.23 -22.40
CA GLN A 185 -0.34 -25.24 -21.66
C GLN A 185 -0.31 -25.03 -20.14
N THR A 186 0.82 -24.54 -19.61
CA THR A 186 0.98 -24.38 -18.15
C THR A 186 0.06 -23.28 -17.64
N LYS A 187 -0.08 -22.19 -18.39
CA LYS A 187 -0.99 -21.06 -18.11
C LYS A 187 -2.48 -21.43 -18.15
N SER A 188 -2.86 -22.45 -18.92
CA SER A 188 -4.26 -22.89 -19.01
C SER A 188 -4.66 -23.94 -17.97
N LYS A 189 -3.69 -24.47 -17.20
CA LYS A 189 -3.88 -25.55 -16.23
C LYS A 189 -3.53 -25.17 -14.78
N LEU A 190 -2.63 -24.20 -14.57
CA LEU A 190 -2.16 -23.84 -13.24
C LEU A 190 -3.01 -22.72 -12.61
N SER A 191 -3.58 -23.01 -11.45
CA SER A 191 -4.21 -22.03 -10.55
C SER A 191 -3.81 -22.37 -9.11
N LEU A 192 -3.02 -21.50 -8.47
CA LEU A 192 -2.52 -21.70 -7.11
C LEU A 192 -3.31 -20.84 -6.11
N SER A 193 -4.00 -21.49 -5.17
CA SER A 193 -4.65 -20.80 -4.05
C SER A 193 -3.66 -20.48 -2.93
N SER A 194 -2.85 -19.43 -3.13
CA SER A 194 -1.95 -18.87 -2.11
C SER A 194 -2.18 -17.38 -1.90
N SER A 195 -2.04 -16.90 -0.67
CA SER A 195 -1.99 -15.46 -0.37
C SER A 195 -0.58 -14.87 -0.44
N PHE A 196 0.45 -15.71 -0.63
CA PHE A 196 1.85 -15.29 -0.71
C PHE A 196 2.32 -15.14 -2.16
N ILE A 197 1.92 -16.05 -3.05
CA ILE A 197 2.31 -16.04 -4.47
C ILE A 197 1.57 -14.91 -5.20
N SER A 198 2.24 -14.19 -6.12
CA SER A 198 1.61 -13.10 -6.88
C SER A 198 0.47 -13.61 -7.78
N PRO A 199 -0.56 -12.78 -8.09
CA PRO A 199 -1.66 -13.20 -8.94
C PRO A 199 -1.19 -13.70 -10.31
N GLU A 200 -0.16 -13.07 -10.89
CA GLU A 200 0.36 -13.43 -12.21
C GLU A 200 1.02 -14.82 -12.20
N VAL A 201 1.81 -15.14 -11.16
CA VAL A 201 2.50 -16.43 -11.02
C VAL A 201 1.54 -17.53 -10.56
N ALA A 202 0.55 -17.20 -9.73
CA ALA A 202 -0.51 -18.11 -9.32
C ALA A 202 -1.36 -18.58 -10.51
N MET A 203 -1.48 -17.76 -11.57
CA MET A 203 -2.06 -18.12 -12.88
C MET A 203 -1.05 -18.74 -13.87
N GLY A 204 0.12 -19.20 -13.39
CA GLY A 204 1.12 -19.91 -14.19
C GLY A 204 1.93 -19.06 -15.18
N ASN A 205 1.97 -17.73 -15.04
CA ASN A 205 2.94 -16.93 -15.79
C ASN A 205 4.35 -17.11 -15.22
N LYS A 206 5.36 -17.03 -16.09
CA LYS A 206 6.77 -17.08 -15.69
C LYS A 206 7.08 -16.01 -14.63
N PRO A 207 7.72 -16.36 -13.49
CA PRO A 207 8.09 -15.41 -12.45
C PRO A 207 9.07 -14.32 -12.90
N THR A 208 8.94 -13.14 -12.27
CA THR A 208 9.87 -12.00 -12.34
C THR A 208 10.20 -11.52 -10.92
N GLU A 209 11.22 -10.67 -10.75
CA GLU A 209 11.67 -10.25 -9.41
C GLU A 209 10.60 -9.43 -8.66
N ALA A 210 9.68 -8.78 -9.40
CA ALA A 210 8.50 -8.14 -8.86
C ALA A 210 7.46 -9.13 -8.26
N ASP A 211 7.54 -10.43 -8.54
CA ASP A 211 6.73 -11.46 -7.88
C ASP A 211 7.36 -11.93 -6.56
N ASP A 212 8.69 -11.95 -6.49
CA ASP A 212 9.41 -12.13 -5.21
C ASP A 212 9.21 -10.91 -4.30
N THR A 213 9.16 -9.70 -4.86
CA THR A 213 8.76 -8.48 -4.15
C THR A 213 7.39 -8.64 -3.48
N PHE A 214 6.38 -9.13 -4.22
CA PHE A 214 5.04 -9.40 -3.68
C PHE A 214 5.07 -10.47 -2.60
N SER A 215 5.79 -11.57 -2.85
CA SER A 215 5.86 -12.70 -1.91
C SER A 215 6.56 -12.33 -0.61
N LEU A 216 7.66 -11.58 -0.68
CA LEU A 216 8.36 -11.05 0.49
C LEU A 216 7.50 -10.02 1.24
N ALA A 217 6.73 -9.19 0.54
CA ALA A 217 5.79 -8.28 1.19
C ALA A 217 4.65 -9.01 1.92
N ALA A 218 4.11 -10.08 1.35
CA ALA A 218 3.12 -10.93 2.01
C ALA A 218 3.70 -11.64 3.25
N LEU A 219 4.96 -12.09 3.18
CA LEU A 219 5.69 -12.62 4.34
C LEU A 219 5.91 -11.57 5.43
N ILE A 220 6.39 -10.37 5.07
CA ILE A 220 6.61 -9.25 6.01
C ILE A 220 5.29 -8.83 6.66
N TYR A 221 4.20 -8.77 5.90
CA TYR A 221 2.87 -8.51 6.42
C TYR A 221 2.43 -9.59 7.43
N TYR A 222 2.56 -10.87 7.07
CA TYR A 222 2.18 -11.99 7.92
C TYR A 222 3.03 -12.07 9.20
N MET A 223 4.34 -11.81 9.09
CA MET A 223 5.24 -11.68 10.23
C MET A 223 4.85 -10.53 11.17
N LEU A 224 4.42 -9.38 10.65
CA LEU A 224 4.06 -8.22 11.48
C LEU A 224 2.71 -8.34 12.20
N ASN A 225 1.73 -9.05 11.63
CA ASN A 225 0.34 -9.05 12.14
C ASN A 225 -0.20 -10.45 12.50
N GLY A 226 0.55 -11.53 12.22
CA GLY A 226 0.12 -12.92 12.41
C GLY A 226 -1.06 -13.37 11.54
N HIS A 227 -1.59 -12.50 10.67
CA HIS A 227 -2.67 -12.80 9.74
C HIS A 227 -2.32 -12.31 8.32
N LEU A 228 -2.97 -12.90 7.32
CA LEU A 228 -2.66 -12.66 5.91
C LEU A 228 -3.09 -11.26 5.45
N PRO A 229 -2.42 -10.66 4.43
CA PRO A 229 -2.75 -9.33 3.92
C PRO A 229 -4.18 -9.20 3.41
N PHE A 230 -4.71 -10.25 2.78
CA PHE A 230 -6.07 -10.30 2.23
C PHE A 230 -7.05 -11.16 3.06
N VAL A 231 -6.66 -11.45 4.32
CA VAL A 231 -7.42 -12.20 5.34
C VAL A 231 -7.79 -13.63 4.95
N LEU A 232 -8.81 -13.82 4.10
CA LEU A 232 -9.30 -15.11 3.62
C LEU A 232 -9.10 -15.31 2.11
N ASP A 233 -8.82 -14.24 1.35
CA ASP A 233 -8.63 -14.31 -0.09
C ASP A 233 -7.21 -14.78 -0.43
N ASN A 234 -7.07 -15.76 -1.34
CA ASN A 234 -5.82 -15.94 -2.09
C ASN A 234 -5.56 -14.73 -3.02
N SER A 235 -4.34 -14.59 -3.54
CA SER A 235 -3.95 -13.40 -4.33
C SER A 235 -4.78 -13.20 -5.60
N ILE A 236 -5.21 -14.29 -6.25
CA ILE A 236 -6.11 -14.27 -7.41
C ILE A 236 -7.48 -13.70 -7.03
N GLU A 237 -8.11 -14.25 -5.99
CA GLU A 237 -9.40 -13.78 -5.51
C GLU A 237 -9.34 -12.35 -5.01
N ALA A 238 -8.28 -11.99 -4.28
CA ALA A 238 -8.06 -10.65 -3.78
C ALA A 238 -7.96 -9.64 -4.95
N ALA A 239 -7.25 -10.00 -6.03
CA ALA A 239 -7.16 -9.17 -7.24
C ALA A 239 -8.52 -9.00 -7.95
N ILE A 240 -9.32 -10.07 -8.04
CA ILE A 240 -10.67 -10.05 -8.63
C ILE A 240 -11.63 -9.18 -7.79
N LYS A 241 -11.63 -9.39 -6.47
CA LYS A 241 -12.45 -8.67 -5.47
C LYS A 241 -11.95 -7.24 -5.22
N LYS A 242 -10.73 -6.90 -5.68
CA LYS A 242 -9.99 -5.66 -5.40
C LYS A 242 -9.81 -5.41 -3.89
N THR A 243 -9.50 -6.47 -3.14
CA THR A 243 -9.41 -6.49 -1.67
C THR A 243 -8.23 -5.67 -1.16
N ILE A 244 -8.44 -4.42 -0.77
CA ILE A 244 -7.38 -3.61 -0.14
C ILE A 244 -6.92 -4.28 1.18
N PRO A 245 -5.60 -4.48 1.39
CA PRO A 245 -5.05 -5.07 2.61
C PRO A 245 -5.14 -4.09 3.79
N ALA A 246 -5.36 -4.59 5.01
CA ALA A 246 -5.53 -3.75 6.19
C ALA A 246 -4.20 -3.09 6.62
N THR A 247 -4.24 -1.84 7.11
CA THR A 247 -3.05 -1.06 7.48
C THR A 247 -2.27 -1.69 8.63
N VAL A 248 -0.97 -1.94 8.45
CA VAL A 248 -0.11 -2.46 9.53
C VAL A 248 0.19 -1.37 10.54
N ILE A 249 -0.45 -1.41 11.71
CA ILE A 249 -0.35 -0.39 12.76
C ILE A 249 1.10 -0.16 13.25
N LYS A 250 1.95 -1.20 13.18
CA LYS A 250 3.38 -1.14 13.54
C LYS A 250 4.26 -0.36 12.56
N LEU A 251 3.75 -0.01 11.38
CA LEU A 251 4.53 0.69 10.35
C LEU A 251 4.14 2.17 10.30
N PRO A 252 5.11 3.11 10.44
CA PRO A 252 4.92 4.49 10.03
C PRO A 252 4.43 4.57 8.58
N GLU A 253 3.67 5.61 8.25
CA GLU A 253 2.92 5.67 6.98
C GLU A 253 3.79 5.41 5.75
N HIS A 254 5.02 5.95 5.67
CA HIS A 254 5.92 5.71 4.55
C HIS A 254 6.31 4.23 4.37
N ARG A 255 6.50 3.49 5.47
CA ARG A 255 6.81 2.04 5.43
C ARG A 255 5.58 1.23 5.07
N TRP A 256 4.40 1.65 5.54
CA TRP A 256 3.14 1.06 5.11
C TRP A 256 2.90 1.29 3.60
N GLN A 257 3.08 2.51 3.09
CA GLN A 257 2.98 2.81 1.66
C GLN A 257 3.96 1.98 0.82
N ALA A 258 5.19 1.77 1.29
CA ALA A 258 6.18 0.89 0.64
C ALA A 258 5.73 -0.58 0.61
N LEU A 259 5.22 -1.12 1.72
CA LEU A 259 4.72 -2.49 1.81
C LEU A 259 3.46 -2.70 0.96
N ALA A 260 2.51 -1.75 1.02
CA ALA A 260 1.28 -1.77 0.24
C ALA A 260 1.55 -1.67 -1.27
N ARG A 261 2.59 -0.93 -1.69
CA ARG A 261 3.07 -0.89 -3.07
C ARG A 261 3.58 -2.25 -3.53
N ALA A 262 4.36 -2.96 -2.71
CA ALA A 262 4.82 -4.30 -3.03
C ALA A 262 3.69 -5.34 -3.10
N LEU A 263 2.64 -5.17 -2.28
CA LEU A 263 1.40 -5.96 -2.33
C LEU A 263 0.46 -5.61 -3.50
N ALA A 264 0.86 -4.74 -4.43
CA ALA A 264 0.01 -4.36 -5.57
C ALA A 264 -0.22 -5.53 -6.55
N TYR A 265 -1.43 -5.62 -7.10
CA TYR A 265 -1.82 -6.74 -7.97
C TYR A 265 -1.15 -6.75 -9.36
N LYS A 266 -0.46 -5.68 -9.75
CA LYS A 266 0.29 -5.59 -11.00
C LYS A 266 1.78 -5.42 -10.73
N ARG A 267 2.63 -6.24 -11.37
CA ARG A 267 4.10 -6.11 -11.36
C ARG A 267 4.59 -4.67 -11.57
N GLU A 268 4.05 -3.93 -12.55
CA GLU A 268 4.48 -2.56 -12.88
C GLU A 268 4.29 -1.54 -11.74
N GLN A 269 3.47 -1.85 -10.74
CA GLN A 269 3.20 -0.99 -9.60
C GLN A 269 4.10 -1.27 -8.40
N ARG A 270 4.82 -2.41 -8.40
CA ARG A 270 5.69 -2.87 -7.30
C ARG A 270 7.10 -2.32 -7.43
N GLN A 271 7.89 -2.42 -6.36
CA GLN A 271 9.34 -2.32 -6.45
C GLN A 271 9.90 -3.42 -7.37
N ALA A 272 10.91 -3.08 -8.17
CA ALA A 272 11.42 -3.96 -9.24
C ALA A 272 11.93 -5.33 -8.74
N ASN A 273 12.47 -5.35 -7.52
CA ASN A 273 12.99 -6.55 -6.84
C ASN A 273 12.84 -6.41 -5.30
N PRO A 274 12.94 -7.52 -4.54
CA PRO A 274 12.80 -7.51 -3.08
C PRO A 274 13.85 -6.67 -2.33
N ASP A 275 15.02 -6.41 -2.92
CA ASP A 275 16.04 -5.52 -2.33
C ASP A 275 15.56 -4.07 -2.26
N HIS A 276 14.90 -3.57 -3.31
CA HIS A 276 14.27 -2.25 -3.27
C HIS A 276 13.16 -2.16 -2.21
N LEU A 277 12.40 -3.23 -1.98
CA LEU A 277 11.41 -3.28 -0.89
C LEU A 277 12.07 -3.22 0.49
N LEU A 278 13.10 -4.02 0.75
CA LEU A 278 13.81 -3.97 2.04
C LEU A 278 14.49 -2.61 2.25
N SER A 279 15.02 -2.00 1.19
CA SER A 279 15.56 -0.64 1.23
C SER A 279 14.48 0.40 1.59
N ASP A 280 13.31 0.37 0.93
CA ASP A 280 12.17 1.26 1.25
C ASP A 280 11.65 1.07 2.69
N LEU A 281 11.75 -0.14 3.25
CA LEU A 281 11.30 -0.47 4.61
C LEU A 281 12.34 -0.17 5.70
N ASN A 282 13.63 -0.30 5.41
CA ASN A 282 14.71 0.03 6.34
C ASN A 282 14.95 1.54 6.43
N ASN A 283 14.88 2.24 5.29
CA ASN A 283 15.13 3.67 5.25
C ASN A 283 14.02 4.50 5.93
N LEU A 284 14.41 5.65 6.47
CA LEU A 284 13.50 6.79 6.61
C LEU A 284 13.55 7.55 5.26
N PRO A 285 12.45 8.18 4.82
CA PRO A 285 12.41 8.84 3.53
C PRO A 285 13.36 10.04 3.52
N VAL A 286 14.55 9.86 2.95
CA VAL A 286 15.42 10.98 2.58
C VAL A 286 14.63 11.82 1.58
N PRO A 287 14.39 13.12 1.83
CA PRO A 287 13.56 13.94 0.95
C PRO A 287 14.19 13.97 -0.44
N GLN A 288 13.49 13.38 -1.43
CA GLN A 288 14.00 13.27 -2.79
C GLN A 288 14.24 14.67 -3.35
N PRO A 289 15.48 15.00 -3.78
CA PRO A 289 15.79 16.32 -4.28
C PRO A 289 14.96 16.60 -5.54
N SER A 290 14.21 17.69 -5.50
CA SER A 290 13.24 18.04 -6.53
C SER A 290 13.89 18.26 -7.89
N PHE A 291 13.08 18.35 -8.96
CA PHE A 291 13.55 18.69 -10.31
C PHE A 291 14.50 19.91 -10.32
N LEU A 292 14.18 20.93 -9.50
CA LEU A 292 14.98 22.14 -9.32
C LEU A 292 16.38 21.89 -8.74
N GLN A 293 16.61 20.82 -7.98
CA GLN A 293 17.94 20.45 -7.48
C GLN A 293 18.72 19.60 -8.49
N ARG A 294 18.05 18.70 -9.24
CA ARG A 294 18.71 17.86 -10.26
C ARG A 294 19.24 18.69 -11.42
N TYR A 295 18.48 19.66 -11.91
CA TYR A 295 18.93 20.62 -12.91
C TYR A 295 19.50 21.91 -12.31
N GLY A 296 19.47 22.04 -10.98
CA GLY A 296 19.89 23.23 -10.25
C GLY A 296 21.33 23.64 -10.51
N LEU A 297 22.27 22.68 -10.64
CA LEU A 297 23.67 23.00 -10.97
C LEU A 297 23.86 23.46 -12.42
N ALA A 298 23.13 22.89 -13.39
CA ALA A 298 23.19 23.30 -14.79
C ALA A 298 22.54 24.67 -14.99
N LEU A 299 21.38 24.90 -14.35
CA LEU A 299 20.69 26.20 -14.33
C LEU A 299 21.48 27.23 -13.52
N ALA A 300 22.16 26.86 -12.43
CA ALA A 300 23.05 27.76 -11.69
C ALA A 300 24.32 28.09 -12.47
N LEU A 301 24.86 27.20 -13.30
CA LEU A 301 25.98 27.51 -14.21
C LEU A 301 25.55 28.44 -15.35
N LEU A 302 24.40 28.19 -15.98
CA LEU A 302 23.83 29.11 -16.98
C LEU A 302 23.45 30.45 -16.35
N ALA A 303 22.89 30.46 -15.14
CA ALA A 303 22.61 31.67 -14.38
C ALA A 303 23.89 32.37 -13.89
N LEU A 304 24.97 31.66 -13.59
CA LEU A 304 26.27 32.24 -13.26
C LEU A 304 26.91 32.88 -14.50
N LEU A 305 26.81 32.27 -15.67
CA LEU A 305 27.29 32.88 -16.92
C LEU A 305 26.43 34.08 -17.32
N ALA A 306 25.10 33.97 -17.23
CA ALA A 306 24.18 35.08 -17.50
C ALA A 306 24.30 36.22 -16.47
N SER A 307 24.52 35.92 -15.19
CA SER A 307 24.73 36.94 -14.15
C SER A 307 26.16 37.45 -14.11
N ALA A 308 27.18 36.72 -14.56
CA ALA A 308 28.52 37.27 -14.80
C ALA A 308 28.51 38.24 -15.98
N TYR A 309 27.81 37.89 -17.07
CA TYR A 309 27.59 38.80 -18.21
C TYR A 309 26.73 40.02 -17.80
N GLY A 310 25.65 39.79 -17.06
CA GLY A 310 24.80 40.84 -16.50
C GLY A 310 25.55 41.74 -15.50
N PHE A 311 26.41 41.17 -14.65
CA PHE A 311 27.26 41.90 -13.70
C PHE A 311 28.35 42.68 -14.43
N TYR A 312 28.91 42.17 -15.53
CA TYR A 312 29.86 42.91 -16.36
C TYR A 312 29.19 44.15 -16.99
N GLN A 313 28.00 43.99 -17.59
CA GLN A 313 27.21 45.10 -18.14
C GLN A 313 26.78 46.10 -17.03
N TRP A 314 26.30 45.60 -15.90
CA TRP A 314 25.86 46.39 -14.75
C TRP A 314 27.02 47.13 -14.07
N TRP A 315 28.20 46.52 -13.96
CA TRP A 315 29.41 47.15 -13.43
C TRP A 315 29.94 48.24 -14.38
N ALA A 316 29.86 48.01 -15.70
CA ALA A 316 30.19 49.02 -16.70
C ALA A 316 29.25 50.23 -16.66
N LEU A 317 27.98 50.06 -16.26
CA LEU A 317 26.98 51.13 -16.17
C LEU A 317 26.92 51.82 -14.80
N ASN A 318 26.93 51.05 -13.70
CA ASN A 318 26.68 51.57 -12.33
C ASN A 318 27.94 51.90 -11.52
N SER A 319 29.14 51.71 -12.07
CA SER A 319 30.40 52.13 -11.42
C SER A 319 30.52 53.65 -11.20
N ALA A 320 29.64 54.44 -11.82
CA ALA A 320 29.45 55.86 -11.51
C ALA A 320 28.68 56.13 -10.19
N GLN A 321 27.74 55.25 -9.79
CA GLN A 321 26.75 55.57 -8.77
C GLN A 321 27.00 54.91 -7.39
N GLN A 322 27.78 53.83 -7.32
CA GLN A 322 28.21 53.27 -6.02
C GLN A 322 29.35 54.06 -5.34
N ARG A 323 30.07 54.93 -6.07
CA ARG A 323 31.19 55.72 -5.51
C ARG A 323 30.75 56.82 -4.54
N SER A 324 29.55 57.38 -4.69
CA SER A 324 29.08 58.52 -3.89
C SER A 324 28.76 58.19 -2.43
N HIS A 325 28.21 57.01 -2.15
CA HIS A 325 27.75 56.66 -0.80
C HIS A 325 28.85 56.15 0.13
N THR A 326 29.82 55.39 -0.37
CA THR A 326 30.94 54.87 0.45
C THR A 326 31.92 55.96 0.89
N LEU A 327 32.02 57.06 0.13
CA LEU A 327 32.83 58.23 0.48
C LEU A 327 32.26 59.00 1.68
N ALA A 328 30.94 59.05 1.85
CA ALA A 328 30.32 59.86 2.91
C ALA A 328 30.58 59.33 4.33
N THR A 329 30.54 58.01 4.53
CA THR A 329 30.80 57.41 5.84
C THR A 329 32.29 57.42 6.20
N THR A 330 33.16 57.16 5.22
CA THR A 330 34.62 57.19 5.42
C THR A 330 35.17 58.59 5.70
N ASP A 331 34.59 59.63 5.08
CA ASP A 331 34.91 61.04 5.37
C ASP A 331 34.53 61.44 6.81
N THR A 332 33.34 61.06 7.29
CA THR A 332 32.94 61.34 8.69
C THR A 332 33.76 60.56 9.72
N ASP A 333 34.08 59.29 9.46
CA ASP A 333 34.89 58.49 10.39
C ASP A 333 36.36 58.97 10.46
N THR A 334 36.95 59.36 9.32
CA THR A 334 38.31 59.92 9.31
C THR A 334 38.37 61.30 9.95
N LYS A 335 37.37 62.17 9.76
CA LYS A 335 37.27 63.46 10.47
C LYS A 335 37.12 63.28 11.98
N LEU A 336 36.23 62.39 12.43
CA LEU A 336 36.05 62.12 13.86
C LEU A 336 37.30 61.50 14.50
N ALA A 337 38.04 60.65 13.76
CA ALA A 337 39.32 60.12 14.22
C ALA A 337 40.41 61.21 14.32
N ALA A 338 40.50 62.11 13.33
CA ALA A 338 41.45 63.22 13.34
C ALA A 338 41.20 64.18 14.51
N LEU A 339 39.94 64.58 14.75
CA LEU A 339 39.56 65.46 15.87
C LEU A 339 39.88 64.83 17.24
N LYS A 340 39.73 63.51 17.38
CA LYS A 340 40.12 62.79 18.61
C LYS A 340 41.64 62.84 18.86
N VAL A 341 42.46 62.67 17.82
CA VAL A 341 43.93 62.78 17.92
C VAL A 341 44.37 64.22 18.20
N GLU A 342 43.69 65.21 17.61
CA GLU A 342 43.93 66.63 17.90
C GLU A 342 43.57 66.98 19.35
N ALA A 343 42.45 66.47 19.88
CA ALA A 343 42.02 66.70 21.25
C ALA A 343 42.99 66.09 22.28
N GLN A 344 43.51 64.89 22.01
CA GLN A 344 44.50 64.27 22.87
C GLN A 344 45.82 65.08 22.89
N ARG A 345 46.32 65.50 21.72
CA ARG A 345 47.54 66.34 21.63
C ARG A 345 47.37 67.68 22.35
N LEU A 346 46.20 68.32 22.23
CA LEU A 346 45.91 69.58 22.93
C LEU A 346 45.92 69.39 24.45
N ALA A 347 45.39 68.28 24.96
CA ALA A 347 45.42 67.96 26.40
C ALA A 347 46.85 67.66 26.89
N GLU A 348 47.65 66.94 26.11
CA GLU A 348 49.07 66.67 26.41
C GLU A 348 49.90 67.97 26.44
N GLN A 349 49.68 68.89 25.50
CA GLN A 349 50.29 70.23 25.48
C GLN A 349 49.85 71.09 26.67
N GLN A 350 48.53 71.16 26.93
CA GLN A 350 47.98 71.89 28.08
C GLN A 350 48.60 71.42 29.40
N GLN A 351 48.75 70.11 29.60
CA GLN A 351 49.37 69.56 30.80
C GLN A 351 50.85 69.93 30.94
N ALA A 352 51.60 69.96 29.84
CA ALA A 352 53.01 70.37 29.85
C ALA A 352 53.17 71.87 30.16
N GLU A 353 52.45 72.74 29.45
CA GLU A 353 52.48 74.20 29.67
C GLU A 353 52.03 74.56 31.10
N TYR A 354 51.01 73.88 31.63
CA TYR A 354 50.55 74.06 33.00
C TYR A 354 51.61 73.69 34.05
N VAL A 355 52.36 72.59 33.84
CA VAL A 355 53.44 72.17 34.75
C VAL A 355 54.60 73.18 34.72
N GLU A 356 55.00 73.65 33.54
CA GLU A 356 56.08 74.63 33.41
C GLU A 356 55.72 75.98 34.06
N ALA A 357 54.52 76.50 33.80
CA ALA A 357 54.01 77.72 34.42
C ALA A 357 53.81 77.58 35.94
N SER A 358 53.44 76.38 36.41
CA SER A 358 53.35 76.08 37.84
C SER A 358 54.70 76.02 38.54
N GLN A 359 55.77 75.59 37.85
CA GLN A 359 57.11 75.56 38.42
C GLN A 359 57.70 76.97 38.49
N LYS A 360 57.64 77.74 37.40
CA LYS A 360 58.12 79.14 37.35
C LYS A 360 57.52 80.03 38.44
N LEU A 361 56.24 79.81 38.78
CA LEU A 361 55.59 80.54 39.87
C LEU A 361 56.20 80.20 41.25
N LYS A 362 56.50 78.92 41.52
CA LYS A 362 57.20 78.51 42.75
C LYS A 362 58.62 79.06 42.81
N ASP A 363 59.33 79.07 41.68
CA ASP A 363 60.70 79.57 41.61
C ASP A 363 60.74 81.07 41.97
N ILE A 364 59.75 81.85 41.55
CA ILE A 364 59.57 83.27 41.94
C ILE A 364 59.21 83.39 43.43
N GLN A 365 58.27 82.58 43.93
CA GLN A 365 57.89 82.58 45.35
C GLN A 365 59.06 82.22 46.28
N GLN A 366 59.94 81.31 45.86
CA GLN A 366 61.18 81.02 46.60
C GLN A 366 62.13 82.22 46.59
N GLN A 367 62.30 82.90 45.45
CA GLN A 367 63.13 84.11 45.35
C GLN A 367 62.59 85.27 46.20
N GLN A 368 61.27 85.42 46.36
CA GLN A 368 60.66 86.36 47.30
C GLN A 368 61.08 86.05 48.74
N VAL A 369 60.92 84.80 49.19
CA VAL A 369 61.29 84.37 50.55
C VAL A 369 62.80 84.55 50.83
N GLU A 370 63.65 84.28 49.84
CA GLU A 370 65.10 84.54 49.94
C GLU A 370 65.42 86.05 50.01
N ALA A 371 64.68 86.90 49.29
CA ALA A 371 64.80 88.36 49.34
C ALA A 371 64.29 88.96 50.66
N GLU A 372 63.17 88.48 51.20
CA GLU A 372 62.64 88.86 52.52
C GLU A 372 63.65 88.55 53.64
N GLN A 373 64.22 87.34 53.64
CA GLN A 373 65.25 86.95 54.61
C GLN A 373 66.48 87.86 54.53
N ARG A 374 66.91 88.21 53.32
CA ARG A 374 68.03 89.13 53.10
C ARG A 374 67.72 90.55 53.57
N LEU A 375 66.51 91.04 53.36
CA LEU A 375 66.05 92.34 53.85
C LEU A 375 66.01 92.37 55.40
N ALA A 376 65.51 91.31 56.03
CA ALA A 376 65.52 91.16 57.48
C ALA A 376 66.94 91.16 58.08
N GLN A 377 67.89 90.47 57.44
CA GLN A 377 69.31 90.48 57.86
C GLN A 377 69.96 91.87 57.76
N LEU A 378 69.64 92.66 56.72
CA LEU A 378 70.14 94.03 56.57
C LEU A 378 69.58 94.95 57.66
N LEU A 379 68.28 94.84 57.96
CA LEU A 379 67.64 95.57 59.06
C LEU A 379 68.24 95.19 60.43
N GLU A 380 68.55 93.92 60.67
CA GLU A 380 69.20 93.49 61.91
C GLU A 380 70.62 94.08 62.02
N GLN A 381 71.41 94.06 60.94
CA GLN A 381 72.75 94.69 60.92
C GLN A 381 72.68 96.21 61.17
N GLN A 382 71.69 96.90 60.60
CA GLN A 382 71.47 98.33 60.84
C GLN A 382 71.09 98.60 62.31
N GLN A 383 70.25 97.75 62.93
CA GLN A 383 69.91 97.86 64.35
C GLN A 383 71.13 97.60 65.25
N GLN A 384 71.90 96.54 64.99
CA GLN A 384 73.10 96.20 65.75
C GLN A 384 74.14 97.33 65.67
N LEU A 385 74.36 97.91 64.48
CA LEU A 385 75.20 99.10 64.33
C LEU A 385 74.63 100.29 65.11
N THR A 386 73.34 100.59 64.97
CA THR A 386 72.69 101.74 65.65
C THR A 386 72.84 101.65 67.17
N GLN A 387 72.56 100.49 67.78
CA GLN A 387 72.71 100.27 69.23
C GLN A 387 74.14 100.50 69.75
N GLN A 388 75.17 100.35 68.90
CA GLN A 388 76.54 100.70 69.25
C GLN A 388 76.79 102.24 69.31
N ALA A 389 75.81 103.12 69.02
CA ALA A 389 75.96 104.57 69.26
C ALA A 389 75.64 104.92 70.71
N ASP A 390 74.50 104.45 71.21
CA ASP A 390 74.00 104.79 72.54
C ASP A 390 74.94 104.30 73.65
N LEU A 391 75.75 103.28 73.38
CA LEU A 391 76.82 102.79 74.26
C LEU A 391 78.12 103.61 74.22
N SER A 392 78.30 104.51 73.23
CA SER A 392 79.54 105.27 73.01
C SER A 392 79.45 106.76 73.37
N THR A 393 78.27 107.29 73.63
CA THR A 393 78.04 108.72 73.95
C THR A 393 78.42 109.13 75.39
N ALA A 394 78.90 108.19 76.22
CA ALA A 394 79.10 108.38 77.65
C ALA A 394 80.51 108.80 78.11
N GLN A 395 81.45 109.13 77.20
CA GLN A 395 82.82 109.55 77.56
C GLN A 395 83.30 110.77 76.75
N PRO A 396 84.04 111.73 77.37
CA PRO A 396 84.39 112.99 76.73
C PRO A 396 85.55 112.87 75.70
N THR A 397 85.24 113.29 74.47
CA THR A 397 86.13 113.84 73.42
C THR A 397 87.64 113.54 73.51
N ASN A 398 88.09 112.61 72.66
CA ASN A 398 89.45 112.57 72.10
C ASN A 398 89.35 112.53 70.56
N LEU A 399 90.31 113.12 69.85
CA LEU A 399 90.31 113.27 68.37
C LEU A 399 90.28 111.95 67.58
N ALA A 400 90.41 110.79 68.23
CA ALA A 400 90.27 109.48 67.58
C ALA A 400 88.81 109.11 67.26
N ASN A 401 87.82 109.66 67.99
CA ASN A 401 86.42 109.27 67.80
C ASN A 401 85.80 109.81 66.51
N ASP A 402 86.20 111.01 66.04
CA ASP A 402 85.63 111.63 64.84
C ASP A 402 85.86 110.78 63.57
N GLN A 403 87.01 110.10 63.48
CA GLN A 403 87.31 109.19 62.36
C GLN A 403 86.47 107.91 62.40
N GLN A 404 86.14 107.39 63.58
CA GLN A 404 85.21 106.25 63.71
C GLN A 404 83.76 106.65 63.44
N GLY A 405 83.36 107.88 63.78
CA GLY A 405 82.05 108.44 63.43
C GLY A 405 81.81 108.45 61.92
N GLY A 406 82.68 109.13 61.15
CA GLY A 406 82.51 109.25 59.69
C GLY A 406 82.57 107.92 58.94
N LEU A 407 83.46 107.00 59.33
CA LEU A 407 83.50 105.63 58.77
C LEU A 407 82.23 104.83 59.04
N ARG A 408 81.57 105.09 60.17
CA ARG A 408 80.32 104.44 60.55
C ARG A 408 79.11 105.05 59.84
N GLU A 409 79.04 106.37 59.67
CA GLU A 409 78.01 107.03 58.87
C GLU A 409 78.04 106.54 57.41
N GLN A 410 79.25 106.39 56.83
CA GLN A 410 79.42 105.77 55.51
C GLN A 410 78.84 104.35 55.45
N ARG A 411 79.11 103.50 56.45
CA ARG A 411 78.57 102.14 56.50
C ARG A 411 77.06 102.10 56.76
N LEU A 412 76.50 103.07 57.49
CA LEU A 412 75.05 103.18 57.67
C LEU A 412 74.36 103.53 56.34
N ALA A 413 74.90 104.53 55.62
CA ALA A 413 74.40 104.91 54.30
C ALA A 413 74.57 103.79 53.24
N GLU A 414 75.64 103.00 53.34
CA GLU A 414 75.83 101.80 52.52
C GLU A 414 74.76 100.74 52.79
N LEU A 415 74.43 100.48 54.07
CA LEU A 415 73.35 99.56 54.45
C LEU A 415 71.96 100.09 54.04
N GLU A 416 71.69 101.40 54.17
CA GLU A 416 70.44 102.01 53.70
C GLU A 416 70.28 101.89 52.18
N ALA A 417 71.36 102.06 51.42
CA ALA A 417 71.36 101.82 49.97
C ALA A 417 71.10 100.35 49.63
N GLN A 418 71.72 99.40 50.36
CA GLN A 418 71.49 97.97 50.18
C GLN A 418 70.06 97.54 50.59
N GLN A 419 69.52 98.09 51.68
CA GLN A 419 68.14 97.87 52.12
C GLN A 419 67.16 98.34 51.04
N LYS A 420 67.33 99.58 50.56
CA LYS A 420 66.48 100.14 49.49
C LYS A 420 66.55 99.29 48.23
N GLN A 421 67.73 98.81 47.85
CA GLN A 421 67.89 97.90 46.70
C GLN A 421 67.20 96.55 46.92
N ALA A 422 67.22 96.01 48.14
CA ALA A 422 66.51 94.77 48.50
C ALA A 422 64.99 94.95 48.50
N GLU A 423 64.47 96.09 49.00
CA GLU A 423 63.06 96.44 48.91
C GLU A 423 62.57 96.63 47.46
N GLU A 424 63.37 97.29 46.61
CA GLU A 424 63.07 97.45 45.18
C GLU A 424 63.10 96.10 44.45
N ALA A 425 64.01 95.19 44.82
CA ALA A 425 64.04 93.83 44.30
C ALA A 425 62.83 92.98 44.73
N LEU A 426 62.40 93.09 45.99
CA LEU A 426 61.21 92.37 46.49
C LEU A 426 59.95 92.85 45.76
N LYS A 427 59.75 94.18 45.62
CA LYS A 427 58.63 94.78 44.87
C LYS A 427 58.64 94.37 43.38
N ALA A 428 59.82 94.18 42.79
CA ALA A 428 59.94 93.64 41.43
C ALA A 428 59.52 92.17 41.34
N LEU A 429 59.86 91.34 42.34
CA LEU A 429 59.46 89.93 42.41
C LEU A 429 57.96 89.75 42.69
N GLU A 430 57.34 90.58 43.55
CA GLU A 430 55.88 90.64 43.73
C GLU A 430 55.16 90.94 42.39
N LEU A 431 55.63 91.96 41.67
CA LEU A 431 55.06 92.33 40.37
C LEU A 431 55.26 91.22 39.32
N GLN A 432 56.42 90.56 39.33
CA GLN A 432 56.73 89.44 38.44
C GLN A 432 55.84 88.21 38.74
N GLU A 433 55.56 87.92 40.02
CA GLU A 433 54.63 86.87 40.42
C GLU A 433 53.22 87.17 39.92
N GLN A 434 52.70 88.38 40.18
CA GLN A 434 51.37 88.80 39.74
C GLN A 434 51.21 88.71 38.22
N GLN A 435 52.21 89.16 37.46
CA GLN A 435 52.23 89.04 36.00
C GLN A 435 52.27 87.57 35.55
N THR A 436 53.04 86.72 36.22
CA THR A 436 53.15 85.28 35.90
C THR A 436 51.85 84.54 36.21
N ALA A 437 51.20 84.83 37.33
CA ALA A 437 49.92 84.28 37.73
C ALA A 437 48.78 84.71 36.79
N ALA A 438 48.69 86.00 36.48
CA ALA A 438 47.68 86.53 35.54
C ALA A 438 47.87 85.97 34.12
N LYS A 439 49.11 85.86 33.65
CA LYS A 439 49.43 85.22 32.35
C LYS A 439 48.98 83.76 32.33
N ARG A 440 49.31 82.98 33.37
CA ARG A 440 48.90 81.57 33.51
C ARG A 440 47.38 81.41 33.49
N GLN A 441 46.63 82.27 34.17
CA GLN A 441 45.16 82.26 34.15
C GLN A 441 44.61 82.49 32.73
N LEU A 442 45.11 83.52 32.03
CA LEU A 442 44.70 83.82 30.65
C LEU A 442 45.03 82.68 29.67
N GLU A 443 46.18 82.03 29.83
CA GLU A 443 46.57 80.86 29.01
C GLU A 443 45.65 79.66 29.29
N GLN A 444 45.31 79.39 30.56
CA GLN A 444 44.35 78.34 30.92
C GLN A 444 42.95 78.59 30.35
N GLU A 445 42.43 79.82 30.41
CA GLU A 445 41.13 80.18 29.82
C GLU A 445 41.11 79.98 28.30
N GLN A 446 42.18 80.39 27.60
CA GLN A 446 42.31 80.17 26.16
C GLN A 446 42.40 78.70 25.79
N GLN A 447 43.15 77.88 26.54
CA GLN A 447 43.20 76.43 26.34
C GLN A 447 41.83 75.78 26.58
N ALA A 448 41.13 76.14 27.66
CA ALA A 448 39.80 75.64 27.98
C ALA A 448 38.77 75.98 26.88
N ALA A 449 38.79 77.20 26.35
CA ALA A 449 37.94 77.60 25.21
C ALA A 449 38.25 76.80 23.93
N ARG A 450 39.52 76.50 23.64
CA ARG A 450 39.92 75.63 22.52
C ARG A 450 39.42 74.20 22.71
N ALA A 451 39.60 73.63 23.90
CA ALA A 451 39.13 72.28 24.23
C ALA A 451 37.60 72.16 24.13
N ALA A 452 36.84 73.13 24.65
CA ALA A 452 35.38 73.17 24.55
C ALA A 452 34.88 73.26 23.10
N LYS A 453 35.56 74.06 22.26
CA LYS A 453 35.27 74.14 20.81
C LYS A 453 35.51 72.79 20.11
N LEU A 454 36.62 72.13 20.41
CA LEU A 454 36.96 70.86 19.77
C LEU A 454 36.02 69.73 20.21
N ALA A 455 35.62 69.71 21.49
CA ALA A 455 34.61 68.79 22.01
C ALA A 455 33.24 68.96 21.33
N SER A 456 32.81 70.20 21.05
CA SER A 456 31.54 70.44 20.36
C SER A 456 31.57 69.99 18.89
N GLN A 457 32.70 70.16 18.20
CA GLN A 457 32.91 69.64 16.85
C GLN A 457 32.89 68.10 16.81
N MET A 458 33.52 67.43 17.78
CA MET A 458 33.46 65.97 17.93
C MET A 458 32.02 65.48 18.19
N ALA A 459 31.27 66.17 19.06
CA ALA A 459 29.88 65.85 19.35
C ALA A 459 28.93 66.12 18.16
N GLU A 460 29.28 67.04 17.25
CA GLU A 460 28.58 67.19 15.98
C GLU A 460 28.88 66.06 15.00
N GLN A 461 30.15 65.72 14.78
CA GLN A 461 30.53 64.63 13.88
C GLN A 461 29.98 63.26 14.33
N GLN A 462 29.96 62.98 15.65
CA GLN A 462 29.33 61.78 16.20
C GLN A 462 27.82 61.71 15.87
N ARG A 463 27.08 62.81 16.05
CA ARG A 463 25.65 62.88 15.70
C ARG A 463 25.40 62.75 14.20
N GLN A 464 26.28 63.29 13.35
CA GLN A 464 26.20 63.13 11.90
C GLN A 464 26.40 61.66 11.48
N LYS A 465 27.35 60.94 12.10
CA LYS A 465 27.55 59.49 11.90
C LYS A 465 26.32 58.67 12.33
N GLU A 466 25.81 58.90 13.53
CA GLU A 466 24.63 58.19 14.07
C GLU A 466 23.39 58.41 13.19
N ALA A 467 23.17 59.65 12.70
CA ALA A 467 22.08 59.96 11.78
C ALA A 467 22.23 59.31 10.39
N ALA A 468 23.47 59.10 9.92
CA ALA A 468 23.73 58.38 8.67
C ALA A 468 23.50 56.87 8.81
N GLU A 469 23.92 56.28 9.94
CA GLU A 469 23.69 54.87 10.26
C GLU A 469 22.20 54.55 10.46
N ALA A 470 21.47 55.41 11.19
CA ALA A 470 20.03 55.27 11.37
C ALA A 470 19.27 55.30 10.03
N LYS A 471 19.68 56.16 9.08
CA LYS A 471 19.12 56.19 7.72
C LYS A 471 19.41 54.90 6.94
N ARG A 472 20.63 54.34 7.04
CA ARG A 472 20.98 53.07 6.40
C ARG A 472 20.09 51.93 6.90
N LEU A 473 19.95 51.80 8.22
CA LEU A 473 19.12 50.77 8.85
C LEU A 473 17.63 50.93 8.53
N ALA A 474 17.13 52.16 8.42
CA ALA A 474 15.75 52.42 8.01
C ALA A 474 15.47 52.02 6.55
N GLU A 475 16.42 52.22 5.63
CA GLU A 475 16.25 51.83 4.23
C GLU A 475 16.39 50.29 4.05
N GLU A 476 17.33 49.66 4.76
CA GLU A 476 17.42 48.19 4.84
C GLU A 476 16.12 47.57 5.38
N ALA A 477 15.47 48.19 6.36
CA ALA A 477 14.20 47.72 6.91
C ALA A 477 13.06 47.80 5.88
N LYS A 478 12.93 48.90 5.14
CA LYS A 478 11.95 49.02 4.03
C LYS A 478 12.18 47.96 2.95
N GLN A 479 13.43 47.73 2.56
CA GLN A 479 13.78 46.78 1.52
C GLN A 479 13.37 45.35 1.91
N ARG A 480 13.65 44.95 3.16
CA ARG A 480 13.19 43.65 3.71
C ARG A 480 11.67 43.55 3.79
N GLU A 481 10.96 44.65 4.03
CA GLU A 481 9.49 44.68 4.06
C GLU A 481 8.90 44.49 2.65
N LEU A 482 9.48 45.14 1.64
CA LEU A 482 9.11 44.96 0.23
C LEU A 482 9.37 43.53 -0.26
N GLU A 483 10.51 42.93 0.14
CA GLU A 483 10.85 41.53 -0.18
C GLU A 483 9.86 40.54 0.42
N LYS A 484 9.38 40.75 1.66
CA LYS A 484 8.29 39.95 2.25
C LYS A 484 7.01 40.05 1.43
N GLN A 485 6.61 41.27 1.06
CA GLN A 485 5.37 41.52 0.30
C GLN A 485 5.42 40.84 -1.08
N GLN A 486 6.56 40.92 -1.78
CA GLN A 486 6.78 40.21 -3.05
C GLN A 486 6.75 38.68 -2.86
N ALA A 487 7.39 38.16 -1.81
CA ALA A 487 7.35 36.73 -1.47
C ALA A 487 5.96 36.25 -1.02
N GLU A 488 5.08 37.12 -0.54
CA GLU A 488 3.69 36.81 -0.22
C GLU A 488 2.79 36.84 -1.45
N ALA A 489 2.89 37.87 -2.29
CA ALA A 489 2.20 37.95 -3.57
C ALA A 489 2.49 36.72 -4.44
N LYS A 490 3.76 36.33 -4.58
CA LYS A 490 4.14 35.13 -5.33
C LYS A 490 3.56 33.83 -4.72
N ARG A 491 3.51 33.70 -3.39
CA ARG A 491 2.90 32.54 -2.73
C ARG A 491 1.39 32.47 -3.02
N LEU A 492 0.71 33.61 -3.12
CA LEU A 492 -0.71 33.68 -3.47
C LEU A 492 -0.96 33.30 -4.93
N GLU A 493 -0.15 33.81 -5.87
CA GLU A 493 -0.20 33.42 -7.29
C GLU A 493 0.04 31.91 -7.47
N GLU A 494 1.07 31.36 -6.82
CA GLU A 494 1.35 29.93 -6.84
C GLU A 494 0.22 29.08 -6.24
N ALA A 495 -0.49 29.59 -5.22
CA ALA A 495 -1.65 28.91 -4.64
C ALA A 495 -2.85 28.92 -5.60
N GLN A 496 -3.16 30.07 -6.21
CA GLN A 496 -4.24 30.20 -7.20
C GLN A 496 -3.99 29.31 -8.44
N GLN A 497 -2.74 29.24 -8.93
CA GLN A 497 -2.39 28.33 -10.03
C GLN A 497 -2.58 26.85 -9.67
N LYS A 498 -2.22 26.45 -8.44
CA LYS A 498 -2.42 25.07 -7.94
C LYS A 498 -3.90 24.73 -7.78
N GLU A 499 -4.72 25.69 -7.32
CA GLU A 499 -6.16 25.51 -7.20
C GLU A 499 -6.85 25.42 -8.57
N PHE A 500 -6.49 26.28 -9.53
CA PHE A 500 -7.00 26.22 -10.90
C PHE A 500 -6.60 24.90 -11.59
N ALA A 501 -5.35 24.45 -11.46
CA ALA A 501 -4.91 23.17 -11.99
C ALA A 501 -5.65 21.97 -11.37
N LYS A 502 -5.96 22.03 -10.06
CA LYS A 502 -6.81 21.04 -9.38
C LYS A 502 -8.23 21.03 -9.97
N GLN A 503 -8.87 22.20 -10.12
CA GLN A 503 -10.21 22.30 -10.71
C GLN A 503 -10.26 21.76 -12.14
N GLN A 504 -9.21 21.99 -12.96
CA GLN A 504 -9.09 21.41 -14.30
C GLN A 504 -8.98 19.88 -14.25
N ALA A 505 -8.14 19.32 -13.38
CA ALA A 505 -7.99 17.87 -13.23
C ALA A 505 -9.29 17.19 -12.73
N GLU A 506 -10.01 17.82 -11.80
CA GLU A 506 -11.32 17.33 -11.33
C GLU A 506 -12.37 17.37 -12.46
N ALA A 507 -12.39 18.43 -13.27
CA ALA A 507 -13.28 18.53 -14.43
C ALA A 507 -12.94 17.52 -15.56
N GLU A 508 -11.67 17.19 -15.76
CA GLU A 508 -11.25 16.17 -16.72
C GLU A 508 -11.61 14.75 -16.22
N ALA A 509 -11.37 14.44 -14.94
CA ALA A 509 -11.77 13.17 -14.33
C ALA A 509 -13.30 12.95 -14.39
N GLN A 510 -14.10 14.00 -14.18
CA GLN A 510 -15.56 13.94 -14.35
C GLN A 510 -15.97 13.64 -15.81
N ARG A 511 -15.27 14.22 -16.80
CA ARG A 511 -15.51 13.95 -18.22
C ARG A 511 -15.13 12.53 -18.62
N GLU A 512 -14.04 11.98 -18.05
CA GLU A 512 -13.67 10.59 -18.29
C GLU A 512 -14.68 9.62 -17.67
N LEU A 513 -15.09 9.85 -16.42
CA LEU A 513 -16.12 9.04 -15.76
C LEU A 513 -17.44 9.04 -16.54
N ALA A 514 -17.88 10.20 -17.04
CA ALA A 514 -19.08 10.31 -17.87
C ALA A 514 -18.96 9.52 -19.19
N ARG A 515 -17.78 9.49 -19.83
CA ARG A 515 -17.52 8.65 -21.02
C ARG A 515 -17.58 7.16 -20.69
N GLN A 516 -16.95 6.74 -19.59
CA GLN A 516 -16.97 5.34 -19.14
C GLN A 516 -18.41 4.88 -18.81
N GLN A 517 -19.23 5.74 -18.19
CA GLN A 517 -20.64 5.47 -17.92
C GLN A 517 -21.47 5.34 -19.21
N ALA A 518 -21.30 6.25 -20.17
CA ALA A 518 -22.00 6.19 -21.45
C ALA A 518 -21.62 4.94 -22.28
N GLU A 519 -20.35 4.52 -22.24
CA GLU A 519 -19.91 3.28 -22.88
C GLU A 519 -20.50 2.02 -22.20
N GLN A 520 -20.56 1.98 -20.87
CA GLN A 520 -21.24 0.90 -20.15
C GLN A 520 -22.73 0.83 -20.46
N GLN A 521 -23.41 1.98 -20.59
CA GLN A 521 -24.82 2.04 -21.01
C GLN A 521 -25.01 1.46 -22.42
N ARG A 522 -24.21 1.91 -23.41
CA ARG A 522 -24.25 1.37 -24.78
C ARG A 522 -24.05 -0.16 -24.81
N LEU A 523 -23.06 -0.66 -24.07
CA LEU A 523 -22.78 -2.10 -23.99
C LEU A 523 -23.91 -2.90 -23.32
N ALA A 524 -24.61 -2.32 -22.34
CA ALA A 524 -25.79 -2.93 -21.72
C ALA A 524 -27.00 -2.95 -22.67
N GLU A 525 -27.24 -1.87 -23.42
CA GLU A 525 -28.28 -1.81 -24.46
C GLU A 525 -28.03 -2.82 -25.58
N GLU A 526 -26.79 -2.92 -26.08
CA GLU A 526 -26.40 -3.94 -27.05
C GLU A 526 -26.61 -5.37 -26.52
N ALA A 527 -26.30 -5.62 -25.25
CA ALA A 527 -26.52 -6.94 -24.63
C ALA A 527 -28.01 -7.28 -24.54
N GLN A 528 -28.86 -6.33 -24.12
CA GLN A 528 -30.31 -6.50 -24.08
C GLN A 528 -30.92 -6.74 -25.48
N GLN A 529 -30.47 -6.00 -26.50
CA GLN A 529 -30.93 -6.21 -27.87
C GLN A 529 -30.54 -7.61 -28.40
N ARG A 530 -29.32 -8.08 -28.11
CA ARG A 530 -28.87 -9.43 -28.49
C ARG A 530 -29.67 -10.53 -27.77
N GLU A 531 -30.01 -10.33 -26.49
CA GLU A 531 -30.87 -11.28 -25.76
C GLU A 531 -32.30 -11.29 -26.31
N LEU A 532 -32.90 -10.13 -26.58
CA LEU A 532 -34.24 -10.04 -27.17
C LEU A 532 -34.30 -10.71 -28.56
N ALA A 533 -33.31 -10.44 -29.42
CA ALA A 533 -33.21 -11.07 -30.73
C ALA A 533 -33.08 -12.60 -30.64
N ARG A 534 -32.33 -13.10 -29.64
CA ARG A 534 -32.24 -14.54 -29.35
C ARG A 534 -33.58 -15.12 -28.90
N GLN A 535 -34.29 -14.47 -27.98
CA GLN A 535 -35.62 -14.92 -27.51
C GLN A 535 -36.64 -14.97 -28.67
N GLN A 536 -36.60 -13.98 -29.58
CA GLN A 536 -37.42 -13.96 -30.79
C GLN A 536 -37.07 -15.11 -31.75
N ALA A 537 -35.79 -15.41 -31.94
CA ALA A 537 -35.34 -16.53 -32.78
C ALA A 537 -35.74 -17.90 -32.19
N GLU A 538 -35.61 -18.09 -30.88
CA GLU A 538 -36.03 -19.32 -30.18
C GLU A 538 -37.56 -19.51 -30.26
N LEU A 539 -38.35 -18.43 -30.14
CA LEU A 539 -39.81 -18.47 -30.34
C LEU A 539 -40.21 -18.80 -31.79
N ALA A 540 -39.56 -18.19 -32.78
CA ALA A 540 -39.83 -18.47 -34.20
C ALA A 540 -39.50 -19.93 -34.58
N ALA A 541 -38.39 -20.46 -34.07
CA ALA A 541 -38.02 -21.86 -34.25
C ALA A 541 -39.04 -22.82 -33.59
N ALA A 542 -39.55 -22.49 -32.40
CA ALA A 542 -40.60 -23.27 -31.74
C ALA A 542 -41.91 -23.28 -32.56
N GLN A 543 -42.34 -22.13 -33.09
CA GLN A 543 -43.52 -22.03 -33.95
C GLN A 543 -43.37 -22.85 -35.24
N GLN A 544 -42.21 -22.80 -35.90
CA GLN A 544 -41.93 -23.62 -37.09
C GLN A 544 -41.96 -25.12 -36.76
N ALA A 545 -41.38 -25.54 -35.63
CA ALA A 545 -41.41 -26.93 -35.19
C ALA A 545 -42.84 -27.42 -34.87
N GLU A 546 -43.71 -26.57 -34.33
CA GLU A 546 -45.12 -26.89 -34.12
C GLU A 546 -45.89 -27.01 -35.45
N GLN A 547 -45.70 -26.06 -36.38
CA GLN A 547 -46.29 -26.14 -37.72
C GLN A 547 -45.88 -27.43 -38.46
N GLN A 548 -44.60 -27.82 -38.40
CA GLN A 548 -44.13 -29.09 -38.96
C GLN A 548 -44.77 -30.31 -38.29
N ARG A 549 -44.95 -30.30 -36.95
CA ARG A 549 -45.66 -31.38 -36.23
C ARG A 549 -47.13 -31.49 -36.65
N LEU A 550 -47.82 -30.36 -36.86
CA LEU A 550 -49.20 -30.33 -37.32
C LEU A 550 -49.34 -30.84 -38.76
N ALA A 551 -48.48 -30.37 -39.68
CA ALA A 551 -48.44 -30.83 -41.07
C ALA A 551 -48.13 -32.34 -41.17
N ASN A 552 -47.17 -32.84 -40.39
CA ASN A 552 -46.87 -34.27 -40.32
C ASN A 552 -48.05 -35.10 -39.78
N ARG A 553 -48.79 -34.58 -38.78
CA ARG A 553 -50.00 -35.24 -38.26
C ARG A 553 -51.11 -35.30 -39.33
N GLN A 554 -51.38 -34.19 -40.02
CA GLN A 554 -52.36 -34.14 -41.12
C GLN A 554 -51.98 -35.11 -42.24
N ARG A 555 -50.70 -35.17 -42.62
CA ARG A 555 -50.19 -36.12 -43.59
C ARG A 555 -50.40 -37.58 -43.14
N GLN A 556 -50.09 -37.92 -41.90
CA GLN A 556 -50.33 -39.26 -41.35
C GLN A 556 -51.82 -39.63 -41.34
N GLN A 557 -52.71 -38.66 -41.05
CA GLN A 557 -54.16 -38.87 -41.12
C GLN A 557 -54.63 -39.13 -42.56
N ALA A 558 -54.16 -38.35 -43.53
CA ALA A 558 -54.48 -38.55 -44.95
C ALA A 558 -53.91 -39.87 -45.51
N GLU A 559 -52.69 -40.25 -45.14
CA GLU A 559 -52.10 -41.55 -45.53
C GLU A 559 -52.84 -42.73 -44.89
N ALA A 560 -53.34 -42.60 -43.66
CA ALA A 560 -54.17 -43.62 -43.02
C ALA A 560 -55.57 -43.71 -43.66
N GLU A 561 -56.18 -42.58 -44.01
CA GLU A 561 -57.48 -42.53 -44.68
C GLU A 561 -57.42 -43.13 -46.10
N ALA A 562 -56.39 -42.79 -46.88
CA ALA A 562 -56.15 -43.39 -48.19
C ALA A 562 -55.97 -44.92 -48.12
N ARG A 563 -55.31 -45.45 -47.06
CA ARG A 563 -55.21 -46.90 -46.83
C ARG A 563 -56.57 -47.54 -46.57
N ARG A 564 -57.41 -46.96 -45.71
CA ARG A 564 -58.78 -47.48 -45.47
C ARG A 564 -59.61 -47.52 -46.75
N LEU A 565 -59.53 -46.48 -47.59
CA LEU A 565 -60.22 -46.42 -48.88
C LEU A 565 -59.71 -47.46 -49.88
N ALA A 566 -58.39 -47.74 -49.87
CA ALA A 566 -57.80 -48.81 -50.68
C ALA A 566 -58.22 -50.21 -50.19
N GLU A 567 -58.26 -50.44 -48.88
CA GLU A 567 -58.72 -51.70 -48.26
C GLU A 567 -60.21 -51.94 -48.54
N GLU A 568 -61.06 -50.90 -48.42
CA GLU A 568 -62.49 -51.02 -48.71
C GLU A 568 -62.75 -51.27 -50.21
N THR A 569 -62.01 -50.61 -51.11
CA THR A 569 -62.16 -50.86 -52.55
C THR A 569 -61.69 -52.26 -52.95
N GLN A 570 -60.60 -52.78 -52.35
CA GLN A 570 -60.19 -54.18 -52.53
C GLN A 570 -61.26 -55.17 -52.00
N GLN A 571 -61.87 -54.91 -50.84
CA GLN A 571 -62.95 -55.74 -50.33
C GLN A 571 -64.19 -55.73 -51.23
N ARG A 572 -64.58 -54.56 -51.75
CA ARG A 572 -65.68 -54.43 -52.74
C ARG A 572 -65.38 -55.19 -54.02
N GLU A 573 -64.15 -55.13 -54.54
CA GLU A 573 -63.75 -55.87 -55.75
C GLU A 573 -63.73 -57.39 -55.52
N LEU A 574 -63.24 -57.85 -54.37
CA LEU A 574 -63.26 -59.26 -53.97
C LEU A 574 -64.69 -59.79 -53.84
N ALA A 575 -65.58 -59.03 -53.19
CA ALA A 575 -66.99 -59.37 -53.05
C ALA A 575 -67.69 -59.41 -54.42
N ALA A 576 -67.39 -58.48 -55.34
CA ALA A 576 -67.91 -58.49 -56.70
C ALA A 576 -67.45 -59.72 -57.50
N LYS A 577 -66.19 -60.13 -57.35
CA LYS A 577 -65.64 -61.37 -57.95
C LYS A 577 -66.35 -62.62 -57.40
N GLN A 578 -66.51 -62.71 -56.08
CA GLN A 578 -67.25 -63.81 -55.43
C GLN A 578 -68.73 -63.86 -55.87
N ALA A 579 -69.40 -62.72 -55.99
CA ALA A 579 -70.77 -62.64 -56.48
C ALA A 579 -70.89 -63.09 -57.95
N ALA A 580 -69.97 -62.68 -58.82
CA ALA A 580 -69.93 -63.11 -60.21
C ALA A 580 -69.67 -64.63 -60.35
N GLU A 581 -68.81 -65.20 -59.50
CA GLU A 581 -68.56 -66.64 -59.46
C GLU A 581 -69.76 -67.42 -58.93
N ALA A 582 -70.42 -66.96 -57.86
CA ALA A 582 -71.67 -67.52 -57.37
C ALA A 582 -72.78 -67.48 -58.43
N GLN A 583 -72.89 -66.39 -59.18
CA GLN A 583 -73.87 -66.25 -60.27
C GLN A 583 -73.52 -67.16 -61.48
N ARG A 584 -72.23 -67.37 -61.77
CA ARG A 584 -71.75 -68.36 -62.76
C ARG A 584 -72.12 -69.79 -62.34
N LEU A 585 -71.94 -70.14 -61.06
CA LEU A 585 -72.33 -71.42 -60.49
C LEU A 585 -73.85 -71.63 -60.54
N ALA A 586 -74.64 -70.62 -60.17
CA ALA A 586 -76.10 -70.66 -60.25
C ALA A 586 -76.59 -70.83 -61.71
N ASN A 587 -75.98 -70.14 -62.67
CA ASN A 587 -76.29 -70.31 -64.10
C ASN A 587 -75.92 -71.73 -64.60
N LEU A 588 -74.79 -72.29 -64.15
CA LEU A 588 -74.40 -73.67 -64.48
C LEU A 588 -75.38 -74.69 -63.88
N GLN A 589 -75.79 -74.52 -62.62
CA GLN A 589 -76.84 -75.35 -61.99
C GLN A 589 -78.18 -75.21 -62.73
N LYS A 590 -78.55 -74.01 -63.18
CA LYS A 590 -79.76 -73.79 -64.00
C LYS A 590 -79.67 -74.51 -65.34
N GLN A 591 -78.53 -74.45 -66.04
CA GLN A 591 -78.32 -75.22 -67.27
C GLN A 591 -78.37 -76.74 -67.03
N GLN A 592 -77.80 -77.23 -65.93
CA GLN A 592 -77.89 -78.64 -65.54
C GLN A 592 -79.34 -79.05 -65.24
N ALA A 593 -80.11 -78.21 -64.55
CA ALA A 593 -81.53 -78.42 -64.27
C ALA A 593 -82.41 -78.36 -65.54
N GLU A 594 -82.13 -77.44 -66.46
CA GLU A 594 -82.81 -77.36 -67.76
C GLU A 594 -82.46 -78.56 -68.65
N THR A 595 -81.20 -79.01 -68.66
CA THR A 595 -80.76 -80.23 -69.36
C THR A 595 -81.40 -81.48 -68.75
N ALA A 596 -81.47 -81.56 -67.43
CA ALA A 596 -82.19 -82.63 -66.72
C ALA A 596 -83.68 -82.60 -67.05
N ARG A 597 -84.31 -81.42 -67.10
CA ARG A 597 -85.71 -81.23 -67.47
C ARG A 597 -85.97 -81.57 -68.95
N GLN A 598 -85.03 -81.32 -69.86
CA GLN A 598 -85.11 -81.78 -71.24
C GLN A 598 -85.00 -83.31 -71.35
N LYS A 599 -84.06 -83.94 -70.63
CA LYS A 599 -83.97 -85.40 -70.54
C LYS A 599 -85.23 -86.02 -69.91
N GLU A 600 -85.81 -85.36 -68.92
CA GLU A 600 -87.06 -85.79 -68.28
C GLU A 600 -88.28 -85.59 -69.20
N LEU A 601 -88.32 -84.51 -70.00
CA LEU A 601 -89.31 -84.32 -71.05
C LEU A 601 -89.15 -85.34 -72.20
N GLN A 602 -87.92 -85.72 -72.56
CA GLN A 602 -87.66 -86.81 -73.51
C GLN A 602 -88.13 -88.15 -72.95
N ARG A 603 -87.78 -88.49 -71.71
CA ARG A 603 -88.33 -89.65 -70.98
C ARG A 603 -89.85 -89.60 -70.92
N GLN A 604 -90.48 -88.45 -70.69
CA GLN A 604 -91.94 -88.33 -70.66
C GLN A 604 -92.57 -88.41 -72.05
N ALA A 605 -91.89 -88.03 -73.14
CA ALA A 605 -92.36 -88.20 -74.51
C ALA A 605 -92.14 -89.64 -75.03
N GLU A 606 -91.14 -90.34 -74.53
CA GLU A 606 -90.87 -91.76 -74.78
C GLU A 606 -91.80 -92.65 -73.95
N ALA A 607 -91.95 -92.34 -72.66
CA ALA A 607 -92.95 -92.91 -71.77
C ALA A 607 -94.36 -92.64 -72.31
N LYS A 608 -94.70 -91.44 -72.82
CA LYS A 608 -96.01 -91.21 -73.47
C LYS A 608 -96.23 -92.08 -74.70
N ARG A 609 -95.21 -92.33 -75.54
CA ARG A 609 -95.34 -93.29 -76.65
C ARG A 609 -95.53 -94.72 -76.15
N GLN A 610 -94.83 -95.11 -75.08
CA GLN A 610 -95.06 -96.39 -74.38
C GLN A 610 -96.41 -96.43 -73.63
N GLU A 611 -96.96 -95.29 -73.22
CA GLU A 611 -98.23 -95.13 -72.50
C GLU A 611 -99.41 -95.06 -73.47
N GLU A 612 -99.23 -94.58 -74.69
CA GLU A 612 -100.21 -94.71 -75.79
C GLU A 612 -100.27 -96.15 -76.29
N ALA A 613 -99.13 -96.83 -76.40
CA ALA A 613 -99.08 -98.27 -76.60
C ALA A 613 -99.76 -99.02 -75.44
N ARG A 614 -99.38 -98.73 -74.18
CA ARG A 614 -100.02 -99.31 -72.99
C ARG A 614 -101.47 -98.88 -72.81
N LYS A 615 -101.96 -97.76 -73.33
CA LYS A 615 -103.40 -97.41 -73.31
C LYS A 615 -104.20 -98.20 -74.34
N ARG A 616 -103.60 -98.63 -75.44
CA ARG A 616 -104.19 -99.68 -76.32
C ARG A 616 -104.21 -101.06 -75.63
N GLU A 617 -103.30 -101.30 -74.68
CA GLU A 617 -103.21 -102.52 -73.88
C GLU A 617 -104.14 -102.50 -72.65
N GLN A 618 -104.23 -101.38 -71.93
CA GLN A 618 -104.94 -101.22 -70.66
C GLN A 618 -106.38 -100.70 -70.83
N LYS A 619 -106.77 -100.14 -71.98
CA LYS A 619 -108.20 -100.07 -72.34
C LYS A 619 -108.81 -101.48 -72.55
N ARG A 620 -107.98 -102.53 -72.52
CA ARG A 620 -108.36 -103.95 -72.53
C ARG A 620 -108.20 -104.62 -71.14
N GLN A 621 -107.62 -103.94 -70.14
CA GLN A 621 -107.24 -104.52 -68.85
C GLN A 621 -107.26 -103.46 -67.73
N SER A 622 -108.18 -103.65 -66.77
CA SER A 622 -108.37 -102.92 -65.50
C SER A 622 -108.61 -101.39 -65.61
N GLU A 623 -109.74 -100.83 -65.18
CA GLU A 623 -110.88 -101.43 -64.45
C GLU A 623 -110.47 -102.10 -63.12
N LEU A 624 -109.59 -101.45 -62.32
CA LEU A 624 -109.34 -101.77 -60.89
C LEU A 624 -108.52 -100.64 -60.19
N ALA A 625 -108.71 -100.52 -58.88
CA ALA A 625 -108.23 -99.50 -57.90
C ALA A 625 -106.83 -98.83 -58.13
N ASN A 626 -106.54 -97.53 -57.89
CA ASN A 626 -107.14 -96.36 -57.17
C ASN A 626 -106.70 -96.14 -55.67
N LEU A 627 -106.40 -94.86 -55.28
CA LEU A 627 -106.10 -94.32 -53.91
C LEU A 627 -104.71 -94.69 -53.27
N GLN A 628 -104.12 -94.16 -52.15
CA GLN A 628 -104.02 -92.89 -51.32
C GLN A 628 -102.95 -93.12 -50.17
N LEU A 629 -102.44 -92.22 -49.28
CA LEU A 629 -102.07 -90.76 -49.24
C LEU A 629 -101.37 -90.35 -47.87
N ALA A 630 -100.49 -89.33 -47.85
CA ALA A 630 -100.17 -88.35 -46.74
C ALA A 630 -99.19 -88.59 -45.51
N GLN A 631 -98.55 -87.47 -45.04
CA GLN A 631 -98.04 -87.06 -43.67
C GLN A 631 -96.77 -87.71 -42.98
N SER A 632 -96.04 -87.14 -41.97
CA SER A 632 -95.63 -85.73 -41.58
C SER A 632 -94.72 -85.57 -40.28
N THR A 633 -93.87 -84.51 -40.19
CA THR A 633 -93.30 -83.80 -38.95
C THR A 633 -92.24 -84.51 -38.00
N PRO A 634 -91.67 -83.94 -36.87
CA PRO A 634 -90.80 -82.72 -36.65
C PRO A 634 -89.57 -82.82 -35.61
N ILE A 635 -88.79 -81.70 -35.37
CA ILE A 635 -87.81 -81.29 -34.26
C ILE A 635 -86.43 -82.04 -34.00
N GLN A 636 -85.39 -81.65 -33.17
CA GLN A 636 -85.13 -80.62 -32.08
C GLN A 636 -83.62 -80.23 -31.73
N ALA A 637 -83.36 -78.96 -31.30
CA ALA A 637 -82.40 -78.25 -30.34
C ALA A 637 -80.93 -78.61 -29.84
N ARG A 638 -80.16 -77.52 -29.48
CA ARG A 638 -79.26 -77.24 -28.27
C ARG A 638 -77.65 -77.11 -28.38
N PRO A 639 -76.80 -76.77 -27.34
CA PRO A 639 -75.93 -75.52 -27.36
C PRO A 639 -74.46 -75.47 -26.73
N GLN A 640 -73.79 -74.26 -26.76
CA GLN A 640 -72.84 -73.61 -25.75
C GLN A 640 -71.38 -74.16 -25.48
N PRO A 641 -70.47 -73.56 -24.63
CA PRO A 641 -70.09 -72.13 -24.30
C PRO A 641 -68.55 -71.82 -23.93
N GLN A 642 -68.24 -70.62 -23.37
CA GLN A 642 -67.12 -70.20 -22.44
C GLN A 642 -65.68 -69.84 -22.96
N ASN A 643 -64.82 -68.97 -22.34
CA ASN A 643 -64.90 -68.15 -21.08
C ASN A 643 -64.23 -66.70 -21.05
N THR A 644 -63.13 -66.41 -20.30
CA THR A 644 -62.59 -65.05 -19.92
C THR A 644 -61.02 -64.93 -19.92
N ILE A 645 -60.20 -64.02 -19.30
CA ILE A 645 -60.09 -63.25 -18.00
C ILE A 645 -59.29 -61.87 -18.20
N ALA A 646 -58.90 -61.10 -17.15
CA ALA A 646 -58.40 -59.69 -17.12
C ALA A 646 -56.96 -59.45 -16.54
N THR A 647 -56.46 -58.18 -16.42
CA THR A 647 -56.06 -57.40 -15.17
C THR A 647 -55.45 -55.99 -15.50
N THR A 648 -55.06 -55.13 -14.53
CA THR A 648 -55.39 -53.66 -14.53
C THR A 648 -54.42 -52.67 -13.77
N ILE A 649 -54.25 -51.41 -14.26
CA ILE A 649 -53.80 -50.12 -13.56
C ILE A 649 -52.30 -49.95 -13.13
N THR A 650 -51.62 -48.77 -13.26
CA THR A 650 -51.54 -47.59 -12.33
C THR A 650 -50.73 -46.37 -12.90
N VAL A 651 -50.66 -45.19 -12.22
CA VAL A 651 -49.98 -43.90 -12.65
C VAL A 651 -49.28 -43.16 -11.47
N LYS A 652 -48.26 -42.28 -11.72
CA LYS A 652 -47.81 -41.18 -10.79
C LYS A 652 -46.98 -40.05 -11.45
N THR A 653 -46.86 -38.88 -10.79
CA THR A 653 -46.18 -37.63 -11.24
C THR A 653 -45.54 -36.84 -10.06
N SER A 654 -44.54 -35.96 -10.33
CA SER A 654 -44.12 -34.82 -9.45
C SER A 654 -43.13 -33.85 -10.16
N THR A 655 -42.66 -32.78 -9.48
CA THR A 655 -42.12 -31.53 -10.07
C THR A 655 -40.76 -30.99 -9.53
N GLN A 656 -40.28 -29.92 -10.18
CA GLN A 656 -39.09 -29.04 -10.00
C GLN A 656 -38.96 -28.32 -8.61
N PRO A 657 -37.86 -27.60 -8.22
CA PRO A 657 -37.20 -26.53 -9.01
C PRO A 657 -35.68 -26.21 -8.79
N ARG A 658 -35.25 -25.12 -9.46
CA ARG A 658 -33.92 -24.45 -9.51
C ARG A 658 -33.77 -23.36 -8.43
N LYS A 659 -32.54 -22.94 -8.08
CA LYS A 659 -32.28 -21.71 -7.29
C LYS A 659 -31.05 -20.91 -7.80
N MET A 660 -30.98 -19.63 -7.44
CA MET A 660 -29.93 -18.67 -7.83
C MET A 660 -28.99 -18.31 -6.67
N VAL A 661 -27.94 -17.55 -7.00
CA VAL A 661 -26.88 -16.99 -6.13
C VAL A 661 -27.43 -16.07 -5.03
N THR A 662 -26.73 -15.98 -3.91
CA THR A 662 -26.80 -14.82 -3.00
C THR A 662 -25.41 -14.52 -2.44
N GLU A 663 -25.02 -13.25 -2.51
CA GLU A 663 -23.71 -12.72 -2.07
C GLU A 663 -23.46 -13.02 -0.58
N THR A 664 -22.31 -13.57 -0.23
CA THR A 664 -22.08 -14.19 1.09
C THR A 664 -20.87 -13.61 1.82
N LEU A 665 -21.07 -13.22 3.08
CA LEU A 665 -19.98 -13.12 4.07
C LEU A 665 -19.40 -14.53 4.35
N ALA A 666 -18.26 -14.60 5.03
CA ALA A 666 -17.64 -15.88 5.38
C ALA A 666 -18.62 -16.79 6.15
N VAL A 667 -18.79 -18.03 5.69
CA VAL A 667 -19.74 -19.00 6.28
C VAL A 667 -19.33 -19.43 7.69
N GLN A 668 -18.05 -19.29 8.03
CA GLN A 668 -17.52 -19.46 9.38
C GLN A 668 -16.68 -18.25 9.80
N PRO A 669 -16.62 -17.92 11.11
CA PRO A 669 -15.74 -16.89 11.63
C PRO A 669 -14.26 -17.22 11.40
N SER A 670 -13.42 -16.18 11.39
CA SER A 670 -11.97 -16.34 11.33
C SER A 670 -11.43 -17.15 12.52
N PRO A 671 -10.29 -17.87 12.39
CA PRO A 671 -9.55 -18.36 13.56
C PRO A 671 -8.92 -17.22 14.39
N TYR A 672 -8.85 -15.98 13.87
CA TYR A 672 -8.26 -14.83 14.56
C TYR A 672 -9.35 -13.87 15.08
N PRO A 673 -9.53 -13.72 16.41
CA PRO A 673 -10.69 -13.02 16.96
C PRO A 673 -10.67 -11.49 16.75
N PRO A 674 -11.73 -10.86 16.22
CA PRO A 674 -11.83 -9.40 16.13
C PRO A 674 -11.85 -8.77 17.52
N GLN A 675 -11.32 -7.55 17.61
CA GLN A 675 -11.15 -6.81 18.86
C GLN A 675 -11.87 -5.46 18.80
N LEU A 676 -12.48 -5.02 19.91
CA LEU A 676 -12.95 -3.64 20.03
C LEU A 676 -11.75 -2.68 20.14
N VAL A 677 -11.74 -1.62 19.35
CA VAL A 677 -10.75 -0.54 19.41
C VAL A 677 -11.45 0.80 19.62
N VAL A 678 -10.90 1.59 20.54
CA VAL A 678 -11.39 2.94 20.85
C VAL A 678 -10.59 3.96 20.04
N LYS A 679 -11.26 4.77 19.23
CA LYS A 679 -10.67 5.96 18.61
C LYS A 679 -11.13 7.23 19.33
N THR A 680 -10.18 7.94 19.91
CA THR A 680 -10.31 9.35 20.29
C THR A 680 -9.97 10.24 19.10
N TYR A 681 -10.75 11.30 18.89
CA TYR A 681 -10.53 12.27 17.82
C TYR A 681 -10.39 13.68 18.41
N GLY A 682 -9.17 14.23 18.33
CA GLY A 682 -8.82 15.57 18.84
C GLY A 682 -8.49 15.59 20.34
N ASP A 683 -7.95 16.73 20.80
CA ASP A 683 -7.40 16.91 22.16
C ASP A 683 -8.47 17.10 23.26
N SER A 684 -9.69 16.60 23.05
CA SER A 684 -10.77 16.63 24.04
C SER A 684 -11.39 15.24 24.19
N GLU A 685 -11.65 14.81 25.43
CA GLU A 685 -12.25 13.50 25.71
C GLU A 685 -13.72 13.33 25.26
N SER A 686 -14.30 14.35 24.62
CA SER A 686 -15.74 14.47 24.35
C SER A 686 -16.31 13.44 23.37
N TYR A 687 -15.48 12.79 22.55
CA TYR A 687 -15.90 11.75 21.60
C TYR A 687 -14.95 10.55 21.59
N LYS A 688 -15.45 9.39 22.04
CA LYS A 688 -14.77 8.09 22.00
C LYS A 688 -15.58 7.14 21.12
N GLU A 689 -15.08 6.88 19.90
CA GLU A 689 -15.71 5.96 18.95
C GLU A 689 -15.19 4.54 19.22
N VAL A 690 -16.06 3.64 19.70
CA VAL A 690 -15.73 2.21 19.90
C VAL A 690 -16.20 1.41 18.69
N LYS A 691 -15.29 0.69 18.02
CA LYS A 691 -15.63 -0.16 16.86
C LYS A 691 -14.72 -1.37 16.75
N TRP A 692 -15.13 -2.36 15.97
CA TRP A 692 -14.30 -3.53 15.66
C TRP A 692 -13.07 -3.14 14.81
N ASP A 693 -11.91 -3.73 15.13
CA ASP A 693 -10.65 -3.57 14.41
C ASP A 693 -10.76 -3.93 12.92
N ASN A 694 -11.45 -5.02 12.62
CA ASN A 694 -11.67 -5.51 11.26
C ASN A 694 -12.99 -6.30 11.18
N THR A 695 -14.00 -5.71 10.55
CA THR A 695 -15.35 -6.29 10.43
C THR A 695 -15.41 -7.54 9.54
N ARG A 696 -14.38 -7.83 8.73
CA ARG A 696 -14.34 -9.02 7.83
C ARG A 696 -14.03 -10.34 8.55
N LEU A 697 -13.70 -10.30 9.84
CA LEU A 697 -13.35 -11.47 10.65
C LEU A 697 -14.58 -12.23 11.17
N PHE A 698 -15.73 -11.57 11.19
CA PHE A 698 -17.00 -12.14 11.61
C PHE A 698 -17.53 -13.13 10.57
N GLY A 699 -17.97 -14.29 11.02
CA GLY A 699 -18.73 -15.23 10.20
C GLY A 699 -20.21 -14.84 10.15
N SER A 700 -20.99 -15.56 9.36
CA SER A 700 -22.46 -15.48 9.44
C SER A 700 -22.96 -15.77 10.87
N VAL A 701 -24.06 -15.11 11.27
CA VAL A 701 -24.65 -15.33 12.59
C VAL A 701 -25.37 -16.69 12.61
N PRO A 702 -25.04 -17.61 13.54
CA PRO A 702 -25.79 -18.86 13.69
C PRO A 702 -27.26 -18.58 14.00
N THR A 703 -28.19 -19.33 13.40
CA THR A 703 -29.64 -19.09 13.53
C THR A 703 -30.12 -19.09 14.99
N SER A 704 -29.52 -19.92 15.85
CA SER A 704 -29.77 -19.98 17.30
C SER A 704 -29.34 -18.73 18.07
N LEU A 705 -28.38 -17.96 17.53
CA LEU A 705 -27.85 -16.73 18.12
C LEU A 705 -28.44 -15.45 17.49
N GLN A 706 -29.13 -15.56 16.35
CA GLN A 706 -29.64 -14.42 15.58
C GLN A 706 -30.54 -13.50 16.41
N GLU A 707 -31.46 -14.04 17.20
CA GLU A 707 -32.30 -13.22 18.08
C GLU A 707 -31.51 -12.52 19.18
N PHE A 708 -30.53 -13.22 19.78
CA PHE A 708 -29.71 -12.66 20.85
C PHE A 708 -28.84 -11.52 20.32
N GLY A 709 -28.18 -11.74 19.19
CA GLY A 709 -27.44 -10.69 18.48
C GLY A 709 -28.31 -9.50 18.10
N ASN A 710 -29.51 -9.73 17.55
CA ASN A 710 -30.45 -8.65 17.22
C ASN A 710 -30.89 -7.86 18.47
N ARG A 711 -31.11 -8.52 19.61
CA ARG A 711 -31.37 -7.85 20.90
C ARG A 711 -30.17 -7.07 21.42
N LEU A 712 -28.95 -7.54 21.17
CA LEU A 712 -27.71 -6.86 21.56
C LEU A 712 -27.52 -5.59 20.70
N CYS A 713 -27.58 -5.70 19.37
CA CYS A 713 -27.40 -4.58 18.45
C CYS A 713 -28.41 -3.44 18.70
N LYS A 714 -29.65 -3.77 19.06
CA LYS A 714 -30.68 -2.78 19.40
C LYS A 714 -30.36 -1.94 20.65
N LYS A 715 -29.57 -2.45 21.60
CA LYS A 715 -29.07 -1.65 22.73
C LYS A 715 -28.05 -0.60 22.28
N SER A 716 -27.33 -0.88 21.19
CA SER A 716 -26.34 0.00 20.58
C SER A 716 -26.91 0.84 19.42
N GLY A 717 -28.24 0.98 19.32
CA GLY A 717 -28.92 1.78 18.29
C GLY A 717 -28.97 1.18 16.89
N MET A 718 -28.49 -0.06 16.69
CA MET A 718 -28.47 -0.75 15.39
C MET A 718 -29.58 -1.81 15.29
N GLY A 719 -30.02 -2.16 14.09
CA GLY A 719 -31.22 -2.96 13.88
C GLY A 719 -31.01 -4.47 14.01
N VAL A 720 -29.91 -4.99 13.47
CA VAL A 720 -29.70 -6.42 13.16
C VAL A 720 -28.24 -6.83 13.39
N ALA A 721 -28.01 -8.02 13.92
CA ALA A 721 -26.70 -8.66 13.90
C ALA A 721 -26.46 -9.30 12.53
N ILE A 722 -25.43 -8.83 11.83
CA ILE A 722 -25.04 -9.29 10.48
C ILE A 722 -23.83 -10.22 10.48
N GLY A 723 -23.10 -10.31 11.60
CA GLY A 723 -22.00 -11.26 11.76
C GLY A 723 -21.74 -11.62 13.22
N TYR A 724 -21.13 -12.78 13.46
CA TYR A 724 -20.82 -13.32 14.79
C TYR A 724 -19.37 -13.84 14.86
N HIS A 725 -18.76 -13.74 16.04
CA HIS A 725 -17.46 -14.35 16.31
C HIS A 725 -17.37 -14.87 17.76
N PRO A 726 -17.17 -16.20 17.99
CA PRO A 726 -17.31 -16.81 19.31
C PRO A 726 -16.24 -16.42 20.33
N LYS A 727 -15.05 -16.01 19.87
CA LYS A 727 -13.91 -15.60 20.73
C LYS A 727 -13.56 -14.11 20.63
N ALA A 728 -14.50 -13.25 20.21
CA ALA A 728 -14.20 -11.82 20.01
C ALA A 728 -13.63 -11.17 21.29
N LEU A 729 -12.78 -10.16 21.13
CA LEU A 729 -12.04 -9.52 22.21
C LEU A 729 -12.57 -8.13 22.55
N ASP A 730 -12.52 -7.77 23.84
CA ASP A 730 -12.78 -6.42 24.33
C ASP A 730 -11.61 -5.46 24.04
N GLU A 731 -11.74 -4.18 24.40
CA GLU A 731 -10.69 -3.17 24.23
C GLU A 731 -9.39 -3.47 24.99
N ASN A 732 -9.41 -4.42 25.93
CA ASN A 732 -8.27 -4.88 26.73
C ASN A 732 -7.70 -6.22 26.21
N ALA A 733 -8.11 -6.65 25.01
CA ALA A 733 -7.73 -7.91 24.34
C ALA A 733 -8.16 -9.20 25.07
N LYS A 734 -9.21 -9.14 25.90
CA LYS A 734 -9.77 -10.28 26.64
C LYS A 734 -11.00 -10.85 25.91
N GLU A 735 -11.14 -12.19 25.88
CA GLU A 735 -12.31 -12.84 25.26
C GLU A 735 -13.63 -12.41 25.95
N ILE A 736 -14.59 -11.97 25.13
CA ILE A 736 -15.94 -11.55 25.53
C ILE A 736 -16.80 -12.81 25.71
N ASP A 737 -17.41 -12.95 26.89
CA ASP A 737 -18.32 -14.06 27.17
C ASP A 737 -19.56 -14.04 26.25
N GLY A 738 -19.93 -15.21 25.73
CA GLY A 738 -20.95 -15.35 24.68
C GLY A 738 -20.53 -14.87 23.27
N GLY A 739 -19.31 -14.35 23.09
CA GLY A 739 -18.77 -13.90 21.81
C GLY A 739 -19.26 -12.51 21.36
N GLY A 740 -18.67 -12.01 20.28
CA GLY A 740 -18.95 -10.69 19.71
C GLY A 740 -19.89 -10.72 18.51
N TYR A 741 -20.61 -9.61 18.30
CA TYR A 741 -21.55 -9.43 17.20
C TYR A 741 -21.21 -8.18 16.37
N LEU A 742 -21.26 -8.32 15.05
CA LEU A 742 -21.22 -7.22 14.10
C LEU A 742 -22.64 -6.77 13.80
N CYS A 743 -22.92 -5.49 13.99
CA CYS A 743 -24.26 -4.90 13.91
C CYS A 743 -24.43 -4.00 12.67
N LYS A 744 -25.69 -3.83 12.23
CA LYS A 744 -26.12 -2.93 11.16
C LYS A 744 -27.54 -2.41 11.43
#